data_AF-Q0CD36-F1
#
_entry.id   AF-Q0CD36-F1
#
_cell.length_a   1.000
_cell.length_b   1.000
_cell.length_c   1.000
_cell.angle_alpha   90.00
_cell.angle_beta   90.00
_cell.angle_gamma   90.00
#
_symmetry.space_group_name_H-M   'P 1'
#
loop_
_entity.id
_entity.type
_entity.pdbx_description
1 polymer ?
#
loop_
_entity_poly.entity_id
_entity_poly.type
_entity_poly.pdbx_seq_one_letter_code
_entity_poly.pdbx_strand_id
1 'polypeptide(L)'
;MYYLNFSTPFDTTKTNLTGLLGNIAKSAGPGNNVAPNYLDGAMFSNNDILMFYGGMLTGASSEAEPYADQTFSYELFQYGAERANWAPGPWDVRLDNGVTNFVTSGAGVSAPSENLGFYFSGVHEANWGSPEYSDPGLNATSNTMVTVDMSSMRDYKWTNRTLPDYIRGRTNAEAVWLPVGSSGIVVIIGGVTDSVSVVRPVLSSDQEKESNAVSPSFMESVAIYDIAADKWYLQNTTGDTPPKLTQFCSVYTTAQDSSSYNIYIYGGYGGVLDTDERSDDVYVLSLPSFEWVKLYSGQTSHGRSGHKCVTPYPDQMFILGGKKMDTSECLDGGIIQVFNLNTGKFQDTYDPTKWSDYKIPDLVTAQIGGSSTGGATKTAPDSWTNSSLADVFKTKYTKSVQTFYPYQSANNEPTPTPVPGKNSSFPGWAGAIIGVVLGLLLIGGALLFWCLRRRRKAQAAQPKSEISERRSRIMGWVLGVPKSGETTVSAGDTAYDEYPNIRGTSHGTAVSPDRTNEAASEPVHELADPSTSPPVELPTSYNNLPLPSPTVSSATTSHTDFASPITPGTPDPESSPTRPGHHRQVSSVSSSQSFTIANVLHRDNSERHPHRPSYVSDVSEVSVGSDGPRHKDTAADTSGLERIDH
;
A
#
# COMPACT_ATOMS: atom_id res chain seq x y z
N MET A 1 -11.36 -3.83 -3.52
CA MET A 1 -10.52 -3.51 -2.34
C MET A 1 -11.28 -3.91 -1.09
N TYR A 2 -10.60 -4.10 0.03
CA TYR A 2 -11.22 -4.46 1.31
C TYR A 2 -11.07 -3.34 2.32
N TYR A 3 -12.01 -3.22 3.26
CA TYR A 3 -11.92 -2.34 4.42
C TYR A 3 -12.41 -3.04 5.69
N LEU A 4 -11.88 -2.66 6.84
CA LEU A 4 -12.32 -3.14 8.15
C LEU A 4 -13.02 -1.97 8.87
N ASN A 5 -14.23 -2.19 9.37
CA ASN A 5 -14.96 -1.16 10.10
C ASN A 5 -14.63 -1.21 11.61
N PHE A 6 -13.91 -0.21 12.11
CA PHE A 6 -13.56 -0.09 13.53
C PHE A 6 -14.77 0.17 14.45
N SER A 7 -15.96 0.50 13.92
CA SER A 7 -17.22 0.51 14.69
C SER A 7 -17.73 -0.88 15.10
N THR A 8 -17.18 -1.96 14.54
CA THR A 8 -17.68 -3.34 14.77
C THR A 8 -16.88 -4.05 15.87
N PRO A 9 -17.46 -4.36 17.05
CA PRO A 9 -16.82 -5.21 18.05
C PRO A 9 -16.70 -6.66 17.58
N PHE A 10 -15.66 -7.37 18.00
CA PHE A 10 -15.43 -8.78 17.64
C PHE A 10 -14.64 -9.55 18.70
N ASP A 11 -14.66 -10.88 18.58
CA ASP A 11 -13.92 -11.84 19.41
C ASP A 11 -13.08 -12.72 18.49
N THR A 12 -11.75 -12.66 18.56
CA THR A 12 -10.83 -13.34 17.63
C THR A 12 -10.96 -14.86 17.66
N THR A 13 -11.46 -15.42 18.78
CA THR A 13 -11.64 -16.86 18.96
C THR A 13 -13.02 -17.37 18.52
N LYS A 14 -13.97 -16.48 18.20
CA LYS A 14 -15.40 -16.83 17.93
C LYS A 14 -16.00 -16.18 16.69
N THR A 15 -15.54 -14.99 16.31
CA THR A 15 -16.03 -14.24 15.14
C THR A 15 -15.37 -14.75 13.86
N ASN A 16 -16.14 -14.89 12.78
CA ASN A 16 -15.53 -15.07 11.45
C ASN A 16 -14.84 -13.78 11.00
N LEU A 17 -13.54 -13.67 11.27
CA LEU A 17 -12.75 -12.46 11.02
C LEU A 17 -12.73 -12.05 9.54
N THR A 18 -12.81 -12.99 8.58
CA THR A 18 -12.90 -12.63 7.15
C THR A 18 -14.24 -11.98 6.80
N GLY A 19 -15.31 -12.32 7.53
CA GLY A 19 -16.63 -11.72 7.41
C GLY A 19 -16.74 -10.29 7.95
N LEU A 20 -15.71 -9.77 8.61
CA LEU A 20 -15.62 -8.37 9.04
C LEU A 20 -15.13 -7.43 7.94
N LEU A 21 -14.58 -7.98 6.85
CA LEU A 21 -14.03 -7.21 5.74
C LEU A 21 -15.12 -6.81 4.74
N GLY A 22 -15.46 -5.53 4.74
CA GLY A 22 -16.30 -4.92 3.72
C GLY A 22 -15.56 -4.80 2.38
N ASN A 23 -16.33 -4.67 1.29
CA ASN A 23 -15.79 -4.57 -0.07
C ASN A 23 -16.02 -3.16 -0.65
N ILE A 24 -14.99 -2.59 -1.26
CA ILE A 24 -15.08 -1.39 -2.12
C ILE A 24 -14.80 -1.82 -3.56
N ALA A 25 -15.67 -1.43 -4.48
CA ALA A 25 -15.52 -1.73 -5.91
C ALA A 25 -14.27 -1.04 -6.48
N LYS A 26 -13.53 -1.75 -7.34
CA LYS A 26 -12.35 -1.21 -8.04
C LYS A 26 -12.69 -0.31 -9.23
N SER A 27 -13.92 -0.40 -9.74
CA SER A 27 -14.38 0.22 -10.98
C SER A 27 -15.89 0.45 -10.93
N ALA A 28 -16.38 1.45 -11.65
CA ALA A 28 -17.82 1.77 -11.75
C ALA A 28 -18.60 0.85 -12.73
N GLY A 29 -17.99 -0.23 -13.20
CA GLY A 29 -18.56 -1.16 -14.19
C GLY A 29 -17.73 -2.44 -14.33
N PRO A 30 -18.23 -3.46 -15.06
CA PRO A 30 -17.70 -4.83 -15.06
C PRO A 30 -16.39 -5.03 -15.85
N GLY A 31 -15.54 -4.01 -15.96
CA GLY A 31 -14.21 -4.10 -16.57
C GLY A 31 -13.14 -4.42 -15.54
N ASN A 32 -12.59 -5.64 -15.58
CA ASN A 32 -11.55 -6.09 -14.65
C ASN A 32 -10.22 -5.35 -14.89
N ASN A 33 -9.85 -5.16 -16.17
CA ASN A 33 -8.60 -4.56 -16.63
C ASN A 33 -8.41 -3.07 -16.27
N VAL A 34 -9.34 -2.46 -15.53
CA VAL A 34 -9.30 -1.04 -15.15
C VAL A 34 -8.44 -0.82 -13.89
N ALA A 35 -8.21 -1.85 -13.07
CA ALA A 35 -7.31 -1.76 -11.91
C ALA A 35 -6.76 -3.15 -11.53
N PRO A 36 -5.58 -3.55 -12.05
CA PRO A 36 -4.95 -4.83 -11.77
C PRO A 36 -4.72 -5.13 -10.28
N ASN A 37 -4.44 -6.38 -9.95
CA ASN A 37 -4.00 -6.77 -8.60
C ASN A 37 -2.48 -6.66 -8.50
N TYR A 38 -2.00 -6.01 -7.44
CA TYR A 38 -0.57 -5.82 -7.15
C TYR A 38 -0.22 -6.42 -5.79
N LEU A 39 0.99 -6.99 -5.67
CA LEU A 39 1.63 -7.38 -4.41
C LEU A 39 2.81 -6.44 -4.10
N ASP A 40 3.15 -6.27 -2.82
CA ASP A 40 4.31 -5.49 -2.37
C ASP A 40 4.40 -4.02 -2.86
N GLY A 41 3.26 -3.46 -3.28
CA GLY A 41 3.08 -2.02 -3.50
C GLY A 41 2.82 -1.24 -2.21
N ALA A 42 2.78 0.08 -2.31
CA ALA A 42 2.38 0.99 -1.25
C ALA A 42 0.99 1.59 -1.46
N MET A 43 0.41 2.06 -0.37
CA MET A 43 -0.86 2.76 -0.30
C MET A 43 -0.66 4.04 0.51
N PHE A 44 -0.68 5.20 -0.17
CA PHE A 44 -0.63 6.51 0.47
C PHE A 44 -2.04 7.04 0.70
N SER A 45 -2.17 8.00 1.60
CA SER A 45 -3.44 8.59 1.98
C SER A 45 -3.28 9.98 2.59
N ASN A 46 -4.29 10.81 2.40
CA ASN A 46 -4.62 11.89 3.31
C ASN A 46 -5.98 11.57 3.97
N ASN A 47 -6.76 12.57 4.37
CA ASN A 47 -8.08 12.35 4.98
C ASN A 47 -9.18 12.01 3.94
N ASP A 48 -8.91 12.24 2.66
CA ASP A 48 -9.92 12.36 1.60
C ASP A 48 -9.75 11.32 0.48
N ILE A 49 -8.51 10.86 0.25
CA ILE A 49 -8.16 9.91 -0.82
C ILE A 49 -7.25 8.78 -0.34
N LEU A 50 -7.29 7.70 -1.11
CA LEU A 50 -6.34 6.59 -1.11
C LEU A 50 -5.57 6.61 -2.44
N MET A 51 -4.26 6.43 -2.44
CA MET A 51 -3.39 6.49 -3.61
C MET A 51 -2.51 5.24 -3.66
N PHE A 52 -2.37 4.61 -4.83
CA PHE A 52 -1.54 3.42 -5.02
C PHE A 52 -0.18 3.80 -5.60
N TYR A 53 0.87 3.05 -5.28
CA TYR A 53 2.17 3.20 -5.93
C TYR A 53 3.01 1.92 -5.83
N GLY A 54 3.52 1.45 -6.97
CA GLY A 54 4.36 0.27 -7.05
C GLY A 54 3.65 -1.07 -6.87
N GLY A 55 4.45 -2.14 -6.98
CA GLY A 55 4.06 -3.53 -6.73
C GLY A 55 4.22 -4.45 -7.94
N MET A 56 4.29 -5.76 -7.69
CA MET A 56 4.29 -6.81 -8.72
C MET A 56 2.87 -7.12 -9.19
N LEU A 57 2.65 -7.20 -10.50
CA LEU A 57 1.38 -7.63 -11.09
C LEU A 57 1.07 -9.09 -10.75
N THR A 58 -0.20 -9.34 -10.39
CA THR A 58 -0.76 -10.68 -10.17
C THR A 58 -1.96 -10.91 -11.08
N GLY A 59 -1.67 -11.39 -12.29
CA GLY A 59 -2.65 -11.71 -13.31
C GLY A 59 -2.05 -12.63 -14.37
N ALA A 60 -2.87 -13.07 -15.33
CA ALA A 60 -2.36 -13.71 -16.54
C ALA A 60 -2.00 -12.63 -17.57
N SER A 61 -1.05 -12.93 -18.46
CA SER A 61 -0.55 -12.05 -19.55
C SER A 61 -1.57 -11.73 -20.67
N SER A 62 -2.85 -11.77 -20.33
CA SER A 62 -3.99 -11.31 -21.14
C SER A 62 -4.59 -9.98 -20.66
N GLU A 63 -4.20 -9.48 -19.48
CA GLU A 63 -4.42 -8.08 -19.13
C GLU A 63 -3.41 -7.20 -19.90
N ALA A 64 -3.79 -5.96 -20.21
CA ALA A 64 -2.88 -5.04 -20.89
C ALA A 64 -1.83 -4.55 -19.90
N GLU A 65 -0.56 -4.54 -20.30
CA GLU A 65 0.54 -4.01 -19.47
C GLU A 65 0.20 -2.56 -19.06
N PRO A 66 0.21 -2.24 -17.75
CA PRO A 66 -0.06 -0.88 -17.28
C PRO A 66 1.05 0.07 -17.75
N TYR A 67 0.73 1.35 -17.96
CA TYR A 67 1.76 2.31 -18.34
C TYR A 67 2.69 2.59 -17.15
N ALA A 68 4.01 2.59 -17.41
CA ALA A 68 5.04 2.87 -16.41
C ALA A 68 4.82 4.19 -15.64
N ASP A 69 4.20 5.19 -16.27
CA ASP A 69 3.87 6.49 -15.70
C ASP A 69 2.38 6.64 -15.32
N GLN A 70 1.70 5.54 -15.00
CA GLN A 70 0.32 5.51 -14.48
C GLN A 70 0.23 4.80 -13.12
N THR A 71 -0.61 5.33 -12.26
CA THR A 71 -1.16 4.64 -11.08
C THR A 71 -2.62 5.05 -10.89
N PHE A 72 -3.24 4.63 -9.78
CA PHE A 72 -4.62 4.93 -9.44
C PHE A 72 -4.72 5.62 -8.08
N SER A 73 -5.77 6.41 -7.92
CA SER A 73 -6.30 6.79 -6.61
C SER A 73 -7.75 6.33 -6.48
N TYR A 74 -8.26 6.28 -5.24
CA TYR A 74 -9.68 6.17 -4.95
C TYR A 74 -10.06 7.33 -4.04
N GLU A 75 -11.00 8.15 -4.51
CA GLU A 75 -11.44 9.37 -3.84
C GLU A 75 -12.68 9.06 -2.99
N LEU A 76 -12.62 9.34 -1.69
CA LEU A 76 -13.76 9.21 -0.77
C LEU A 76 -14.45 10.56 -0.55
N PHE A 77 -13.66 11.64 -0.50
CA PHE A 77 -14.12 13.02 -0.30
C PHE A 77 -13.44 13.98 -1.29
N GLN A 78 -14.06 15.14 -1.51
CA GLN A 78 -13.50 16.21 -2.35
C GLN A 78 -12.85 17.30 -1.49
N TYR A 79 -11.64 17.68 -1.88
CA TYR A 79 -10.88 18.79 -1.30
C TYR A 79 -10.25 19.68 -2.38
N GLY A 80 -9.71 20.82 -1.94
CA GLY A 80 -9.22 21.89 -2.82
C GLY A 80 -10.38 22.64 -3.49
N ALA A 81 -10.22 23.01 -4.76
CA ALA A 81 -11.28 23.67 -5.53
C ALA A 81 -12.48 22.74 -5.78
N GLU A 82 -13.70 23.28 -5.68
CA GLU A 82 -14.93 22.53 -5.91
C GLU A 82 -15.10 22.14 -7.39
N ARG A 83 -15.46 20.88 -7.65
CA ARG A 83 -15.75 20.36 -8.99
C ARG A 83 -17.21 19.89 -9.03
N ALA A 84 -18.02 20.54 -9.88
CA ALA A 84 -19.48 20.35 -9.91
C ALA A 84 -19.97 18.93 -10.28
N ASN A 85 -19.12 18.12 -10.93
CA ASN A 85 -19.43 16.75 -11.35
C ASN A 85 -18.55 15.71 -10.62
N TRP A 86 -18.12 16.00 -9.39
CA TRP A 86 -17.35 15.04 -8.59
C TRP A 86 -18.28 14.02 -7.89
N ALA A 87 -17.80 12.78 -7.79
CA ALA A 87 -18.39 11.73 -6.97
C ALA A 87 -17.29 10.80 -6.44
N PRO A 88 -17.49 10.09 -5.30
CA PRO A 88 -16.53 9.12 -4.80
C PRO A 88 -16.29 7.97 -5.78
N GLY A 89 -15.03 7.54 -5.93
CA GLY A 89 -14.67 6.48 -6.86
C GLY A 89 -13.19 6.42 -7.25
N PRO A 90 -12.80 5.47 -8.11
CA PRO A 90 -11.45 5.38 -8.65
C PRO A 90 -11.16 6.52 -9.64
N TRP A 91 -9.90 6.97 -9.68
CA TRP A 91 -9.43 8.01 -10.59
C TRP A 91 -8.01 7.68 -11.11
N ASP A 92 -7.79 7.89 -12.40
CA ASP A 92 -6.50 7.69 -13.07
C ASP A 92 -5.49 8.77 -12.67
N VAL A 93 -4.30 8.35 -12.25
CA VAL A 93 -3.20 9.24 -11.85
C VAL A 93 -2.02 9.04 -12.79
N ARG A 94 -1.51 10.14 -13.34
CA ARG A 94 -0.27 10.15 -14.12
C ARG A 94 0.88 10.55 -13.20
N LEU A 95 2.00 9.87 -13.36
CA LEU A 95 3.24 10.14 -12.64
C LEU A 95 4.07 11.17 -13.43
N ASP A 96 4.74 12.09 -12.74
CA ASP A 96 5.58 13.11 -13.36
C ASP A 96 7.04 13.07 -12.85
N ASN A 97 7.88 13.99 -13.34
CA ASN A 97 9.26 14.20 -12.90
C ASN A 97 10.17 12.94 -12.90
N GLY A 98 9.92 11.99 -13.80
CA GLY A 98 10.72 10.76 -13.93
C GLY A 98 10.44 9.73 -12.83
N VAL A 99 9.28 9.78 -12.19
CA VAL A 99 8.76 8.70 -11.34
C VAL A 99 8.08 7.64 -12.21
N THR A 100 8.29 6.36 -11.87
CA THR A 100 7.67 5.21 -12.54
C THR A 100 7.01 4.30 -11.50
N ASN A 101 5.87 3.71 -11.85
CA ASN A 101 5.16 2.73 -11.04
C ASN A 101 5.85 1.36 -11.01
N PHE A 102 6.90 1.16 -11.82
CA PHE A 102 7.61 -0.11 -11.97
C PHE A 102 8.71 -0.29 -10.92
N VAL A 103 8.28 -0.29 -9.65
CA VAL A 103 9.10 -0.60 -8.47
C VAL A 103 8.24 -1.38 -7.47
N THR A 104 8.82 -2.31 -6.72
CA THR A 104 8.10 -3.14 -5.75
C THR A 104 8.93 -3.35 -4.48
N SER A 105 8.27 -3.78 -3.40
CA SER A 105 8.92 -4.23 -2.17
C SER A 105 9.80 -3.15 -1.52
N GLY A 106 9.48 -1.87 -1.70
CA GLY A 106 10.02 -0.75 -0.93
C GLY A 106 9.17 -0.41 0.29
N ALA A 107 9.60 0.58 1.07
CA ALA A 107 8.93 1.00 2.30
C ALA A 107 8.05 2.24 2.05
N GLY A 108 6.72 2.06 2.12
CA GLY A 108 5.74 3.12 1.87
C GLY A 108 5.08 3.67 3.15
N VAL A 109 4.97 5.00 3.29
CA VAL A 109 4.27 5.65 4.41
C VAL A 109 3.58 6.97 4.03
N SER A 110 2.46 7.27 4.68
CA SER A 110 1.74 8.56 4.61
C SER A 110 2.20 9.52 5.72
N ALA A 111 2.20 10.82 5.42
CA ALA A 111 2.31 11.92 6.37
C ALA A 111 1.07 12.84 6.25
N PRO A 112 -0.10 12.46 6.82
CA PRO A 112 -1.38 13.11 6.49
C PRO A 112 -1.43 14.60 6.83
N SER A 113 -0.81 15.02 7.94
CA SER A 113 -0.72 16.44 8.34
C SER A 113 0.19 17.30 7.43
N GLU A 114 0.95 16.66 6.55
CA GLU A 114 1.73 17.30 5.48
C GLU A 114 1.06 17.14 4.10
N ASN A 115 0.04 16.28 3.97
CA ASN A 115 -0.46 15.73 2.69
C ASN A 115 0.64 15.07 1.81
N LEU A 116 1.67 14.47 2.43
CA LEU A 116 2.75 13.80 1.70
C LEU A 116 2.64 12.28 1.77
N GLY A 117 3.07 11.58 0.73
CA GLY A 117 3.35 10.15 0.72
C GLY A 117 4.80 9.87 0.33
N PHE A 118 5.46 8.90 0.95
CA PHE A 118 6.87 8.57 0.73
C PHE A 118 7.06 7.09 0.41
N TYR A 119 7.78 6.77 -0.67
CA TYR A 119 8.27 5.43 -0.98
C TYR A 119 9.79 5.40 -0.90
N PHE A 120 10.35 4.57 -0.03
CA PHE A 120 11.79 4.38 0.10
C PHE A 120 12.24 3.09 -0.58
N SER A 121 13.18 3.22 -1.53
CA SER A 121 13.94 2.10 -2.12
C SER A 121 13.04 1.00 -2.72
N GLY A 122 13.22 -0.27 -2.32
CA GLY A 122 12.64 -1.43 -2.99
C GLY A 122 13.51 -1.91 -4.16
N VAL A 123 12.90 -2.64 -5.09
CA VAL A 123 13.54 -3.23 -6.28
C VAL A 123 12.75 -2.98 -7.55
N HIS A 124 13.45 -3.04 -8.67
CA HIS A 124 12.93 -2.98 -10.02
C HIS A 124 13.76 -3.89 -10.94
N GLU A 125 13.32 -4.05 -12.18
CA GLU A 125 14.13 -4.68 -13.23
C GLU A 125 15.21 -3.70 -13.73
N ALA A 126 16.39 -4.17 -14.13
CA ALA A 126 17.50 -3.31 -14.58
C ALA A 126 17.17 -2.36 -15.77
N ASN A 127 16.15 -2.70 -16.56
CA ASN A 127 15.59 -1.90 -17.66
C ASN A 127 14.41 -1.00 -17.25
N TRP A 128 13.92 -1.11 -16.02
CA TRP A 128 12.62 -0.63 -15.55
C TRP A 128 11.44 -1.14 -16.40
N GLY A 129 11.36 -2.47 -16.60
CA GLY A 129 10.17 -3.17 -17.10
C GLY A 129 9.10 -3.40 -16.02
N SER A 130 7.90 -3.77 -16.45
CA SER A 130 6.75 -4.02 -15.55
C SER A 130 6.97 -5.26 -14.67
N PRO A 131 7.07 -5.15 -13.33
CA PRO A 131 7.34 -6.31 -12.48
C PRO A 131 6.17 -7.32 -12.48
N GLU A 132 6.36 -8.50 -13.07
CA GLU A 132 5.43 -9.61 -12.94
C GLU A 132 5.75 -10.50 -11.73
N TYR A 133 4.72 -10.97 -11.02
CA TYR A 133 4.90 -11.99 -9.96
C TYR A 133 5.28 -13.37 -10.54
N SER A 134 5.02 -13.60 -11.83
CA SER A 134 5.30 -14.82 -12.59
C SER A 134 6.79 -15.04 -12.82
N ASP A 135 7.45 -14.00 -13.34
CA ASP A 135 8.86 -13.97 -13.75
C ASP A 135 9.46 -12.60 -13.36
N PRO A 136 9.70 -12.36 -12.05
CA PRO A 136 10.20 -11.08 -11.59
C PRO A 136 11.68 -10.91 -12.01
N GLY A 137 11.95 -10.10 -13.04
CA GLY A 137 13.30 -9.69 -13.45
C GLY A 137 14.02 -8.77 -12.45
N LEU A 138 13.62 -8.81 -11.18
CA LEU A 138 13.97 -7.91 -10.09
C LEU A 138 15.40 -8.14 -9.60
N ASN A 139 16.34 -7.53 -10.31
CA ASN A 139 17.78 -7.65 -10.09
C ASN A 139 18.47 -6.31 -9.75
N ALA A 140 17.72 -5.22 -9.61
CA ALA A 140 18.23 -3.90 -9.26
C ALA A 140 17.50 -3.33 -8.04
N THR A 141 18.26 -2.97 -7.00
CA THR A 141 17.74 -2.22 -5.83
C THR A 141 17.59 -0.74 -6.20
N SER A 142 16.40 -0.17 -5.98
CA SER A 142 16.19 1.26 -6.15
C SER A 142 17.02 2.03 -5.13
N ASN A 143 17.86 2.96 -5.61
CA ASN A 143 18.62 3.88 -4.77
C ASN A 143 17.94 5.24 -4.62
N THR A 144 16.60 5.30 -4.69
CA THR A 144 15.85 6.55 -4.56
C THR A 144 14.80 6.52 -3.44
N MET A 145 14.37 7.70 -3.02
CA MET A 145 13.09 7.92 -2.37
C MET A 145 12.18 8.67 -3.36
N VAL A 146 10.96 8.17 -3.53
CA VAL A 146 9.88 8.87 -4.23
C VAL A 146 8.98 9.56 -3.21
N THR A 147 8.52 10.76 -3.55
CA THR A 147 7.56 11.52 -2.74
C THR A 147 6.41 11.98 -3.61
N VAL A 148 5.18 11.91 -3.08
CA VAL A 148 3.98 12.50 -3.69
C VAL A 148 3.41 13.59 -2.80
N ASP A 149 3.12 14.75 -3.39
CA ASP A 149 2.33 15.82 -2.80
C ASP A 149 0.86 15.63 -3.16
N MET A 150 0.02 15.45 -2.13
CA MET A 150 -1.43 15.27 -2.21
C MET A 150 -2.20 16.48 -1.66
N SER A 151 -1.58 17.67 -1.59
CA SER A 151 -2.25 18.90 -1.14
C SER A 151 -3.29 19.41 -2.15
N SER A 152 -3.07 19.14 -3.44
CA SER A 152 -3.94 19.56 -4.55
C SER A 152 -4.57 18.34 -5.24
N MET A 153 -5.83 18.07 -4.93
CA MET A 153 -6.60 16.96 -5.49
C MET A 153 -6.58 16.97 -7.03
N ARG A 154 -6.11 15.85 -7.62
CA ARG A 154 -5.88 15.62 -9.05
C ARG A 154 -4.80 16.49 -9.73
N ASP A 155 -4.03 17.27 -8.96
CA ASP A 155 -2.81 17.96 -9.43
C ASP A 155 -1.58 17.51 -8.61
N TYR A 156 -1.51 16.20 -8.36
CA TYR A 156 -0.49 15.54 -7.55
C TYR A 156 0.91 15.75 -8.12
N LYS A 157 1.88 16.13 -7.27
CA LYS A 157 3.28 16.33 -7.70
C LYS A 157 4.15 15.21 -7.19
N TRP A 158 4.79 14.48 -8.10
CA TRP A 158 5.72 13.42 -7.76
C TRP A 158 7.16 13.94 -7.83
N THR A 159 8.03 13.46 -6.95
CA THR A 159 9.47 13.77 -6.97
C THR A 159 10.27 12.50 -6.80
N ASN A 160 11.28 12.28 -7.64
CA ASN A 160 12.24 11.18 -7.53
C ASN A 160 13.57 11.73 -6.99
N ARG A 161 14.06 11.25 -5.85
CA ARG A 161 15.28 11.76 -5.18
C ARG A 161 16.27 10.63 -4.91
N THR A 162 17.46 10.71 -5.49
CA THR A 162 18.54 9.76 -5.19
C THR A 162 18.92 9.83 -3.71
N LEU A 163 19.04 8.66 -3.08
CA LEU A 163 19.52 8.52 -1.71
C LEU A 163 21.01 8.87 -1.64
N PRO A 164 21.50 9.54 -0.58
CA PRO A 164 22.93 9.70 -0.35
C PRO A 164 23.61 8.34 -0.15
N ASP A 165 24.88 8.20 -0.55
CA ASP A 165 25.63 6.92 -0.52
C ASP A 165 25.64 6.19 0.84
N TYR A 166 25.53 6.93 1.96
CA TYR A 166 25.47 6.38 3.31
C TYR A 166 24.07 5.85 3.71
N ILE A 167 23.05 6.07 2.89
CA ILE A 167 21.69 5.53 3.02
C ILE A 167 21.50 4.43 1.96
N ARG A 168 22.08 3.26 2.22
CA ARG A 168 22.01 2.09 1.33
C ARG A 168 20.54 1.71 1.06
N GLY A 169 20.16 1.46 -0.20
CA GLY A 169 18.86 0.90 -0.57
C GLY A 169 18.66 -0.54 -0.06
N ARG A 170 17.40 -0.99 0.02
CA ARG A 170 17.00 -2.30 0.57
C ARG A 170 15.54 -2.65 0.23
N THR A 171 15.21 -3.94 0.35
CA THR A 171 13.88 -4.52 0.15
C THR A 171 13.13 -4.73 1.47
N ASN A 172 11.79 -4.64 1.38
CA ASN A 172 10.79 -4.93 2.41
C ASN A 172 11.14 -4.39 3.81
N ALA A 173 11.73 -3.19 3.84
CA ALA A 173 11.88 -2.36 5.02
C ALA A 173 10.53 -1.72 5.39
N GLU A 174 10.46 -1.18 6.59
CA GLU A 174 9.26 -0.49 7.09
C GLU A 174 9.55 1.01 7.28
N ALA A 175 8.58 1.86 6.95
CA ALA A 175 8.69 3.31 7.01
C ALA A 175 7.65 3.90 7.96
N VAL A 176 8.07 4.81 8.84
CA VAL A 176 7.23 5.39 9.91
C VAL A 176 7.37 6.91 9.89
N TRP A 177 6.25 7.63 9.68
CA TRP A 177 6.22 9.08 9.84
C TRP A 177 5.96 9.45 11.30
N LEU A 178 6.69 10.44 11.83
CA LEU A 178 6.55 10.94 13.20
C LEU A 178 6.42 12.47 13.23
N PRO A 179 5.57 13.04 14.10
CA PRO A 179 5.42 14.49 14.31
C PRO A 179 6.57 15.05 15.18
N VAL A 180 7.76 15.13 14.58
CA VAL A 180 9.03 15.64 15.14
C VAL A 180 9.62 16.69 14.17
N GLY A 181 10.24 17.75 14.66
CA GLY A 181 10.72 18.82 13.78
C GLY A 181 9.58 19.67 13.19
N SER A 182 9.84 20.44 12.13
CA SER A 182 8.87 21.40 11.60
C SER A 182 7.77 20.79 10.72
N SER A 183 8.07 19.68 10.02
CA SER A 183 7.15 18.97 9.10
C SER A 183 7.06 17.46 9.40
N GLY A 184 7.58 17.01 10.53
CA GLY A 184 7.74 15.59 10.81
C GLY A 184 9.03 15.01 10.22
N ILE A 185 9.30 13.77 10.58
CA ILE A 185 10.41 12.95 10.06
C ILE A 185 9.85 11.62 9.53
N VAL A 186 10.55 11.01 8.58
CA VAL A 186 10.32 9.60 8.18
C VAL A 186 11.48 8.76 8.69
N VAL A 187 11.20 7.71 9.45
CA VAL A 187 12.17 6.73 9.96
C VAL A 187 12.04 5.44 9.15
N ILE A 188 13.15 4.93 8.62
CA ILE A 188 13.23 3.65 7.90
C ILE A 188 13.92 2.62 8.80
N ILE A 189 13.28 1.46 8.98
CA ILE A 189 13.70 0.39 9.89
C ILE A 189 13.78 -0.94 9.12
N GLY A 190 14.81 -1.73 9.38
CA GLY A 190 14.93 -3.12 8.93
C GLY A 190 14.94 -3.31 7.42
N GLY A 191 14.38 -4.42 6.96
CA GLY A 191 14.50 -4.89 5.57
C GLY A 191 15.78 -5.69 5.33
N VAL A 192 16.02 -6.09 4.09
CA VAL A 192 17.21 -6.84 3.66
C VAL A 192 17.75 -6.33 2.32
N THR A 193 19.04 -6.53 2.02
CA THR A 193 19.58 -6.18 0.69
C THR A 193 18.93 -7.02 -0.40
N ASP A 194 18.89 -8.33 -0.16
CA ASP A 194 18.37 -9.36 -1.05
C ASP A 194 17.37 -10.19 -0.25
N SER A 195 16.14 -10.32 -0.77
CA SER A 195 15.06 -11.09 -0.15
C SER A 195 14.63 -12.26 -1.03
N VAL A 196 14.48 -13.44 -0.43
CA VAL A 196 13.94 -14.65 -1.07
C VAL A 196 12.45 -14.53 -1.42
N SER A 197 11.72 -13.57 -0.83
CA SER A 197 10.34 -13.26 -1.25
C SER A 197 10.28 -12.62 -2.65
N VAL A 198 11.36 -11.94 -3.04
CA VAL A 198 11.52 -11.15 -4.26
C VAL A 198 12.27 -11.95 -5.32
N VAL A 199 13.48 -12.39 -4.98
CA VAL A 199 14.37 -13.13 -5.88
C VAL A 199 14.09 -14.63 -5.72
N ARG A 200 13.50 -15.24 -6.75
CA ARG A 200 13.04 -16.64 -6.73
C ARG A 200 13.77 -17.48 -7.80
N PRO A 201 13.90 -18.82 -7.62
CA PRO A 201 13.36 -19.62 -6.51
C PRO A 201 14.20 -19.57 -5.22
N VAL A 202 15.48 -19.21 -5.31
CA VAL A 202 16.41 -19.06 -4.17
C VAL A 202 17.41 -17.94 -4.46
N LEU A 203 18.00 -17.36 -3.41
CA LEU A 203 19.15 -16.47 -3.54
C LEU A 203 20.39 -17.23 -4.02
N SER A 204 21.30 -16.55 -4.72
CA SER A 204 22.65 -17.08 -4.94
C SER A 204 23.48 -17.01 -3.65
N SER A 205 24.51 -17.87 -3.52
CA SER A 205 25.33 -17.95 -2.31
C SER A 205 26.03 -16.63 -1.95
N ASP A 206 26.38 -15.80 -2.93
CA ASP A 206 26.95 -14.47 -2.68
C ASP A 206 25.91 -13.45 -2.19
N GLN A 207 24.66 -13.51 -2.69
CA GLN A 207 23.55 -12.68 -2.19
C GLN A 207 23.12 -13.08 -0.79
N GLU A 208 23.01 -14.39 -0.51
CA GLU A 208 22.77 -14.91 0.84
C GLU A 208 23.83 -14.40 1.81
N LYS A 209 25.11 -14.45 1.40
CA LYS A 209 26.25 -14.03 2.22
C LYS A 209 26.28 -12.52 2.45
N GLU A 210 26.06 -11.69 1.43
CA GLU A 210 25.97 -10.23 1.55
C GLU A 210 24.77 -9.82 2.42
N SER A 211 23.60 -10.39 2.16
CA SER A 211 22.37 -10.09 2.92
C SER A 211 22.48 -10.54 4.38
N ASN A 212 23.14 -11.67 4.67
CA ASN A 212 23.47 -12.08 6.04
C ASN A 212 24.50 -11.17 6.73
N ALA A 213 25.48 -10.63 5.99
CA ALA A 213 26.53 -9.77 6.54
C ALA A 213 26.07 -8.32 6.77
N VAL A 214 25.18 -7.80 5.92
CA VAL A 214 24.81 -6.38 5.91
C VAL A 214 23.46 -6.11 6.55
N SER A 215 22.44 -6.93 6.30
CA SER A 215 21.06 -6.62 6.72
C SER A 215 20.83 -6.50 8.25
N PRO A 216 21.58 -7.16 9.15
CA PRO A 216 21.48 -6.89 10.59
C PRO A 216 21.68 -5.41 10.96
N SER A 217 22.57 -4.70 10.24
CA SER A 217 22.85 -3.28 10.50
C SER A 217 21.64 -2.35 10.32
N PHE A 218 20.60 -2.80 9.63
CA PHE A 218 19.37 -2.03 9.41
C PHE A 218 18.42 -2.04 10.62
N MET A 219 18.73 -2.83 11.66
CA MET A 219 18.10 -2.75 12.98
C MET A 219 19.00 -2.05 14.01
N GLU A 220 20.33 -2.17 13.85
CA GLU A 220 21.37 -1.49 14.65
C GLU A 220 21.53 0.00 14.33
N SER A 221 21.00 0.46 13.20
CA SER A 221 21.02 1.86 12.78
C SER A 221 19.84 2.19 11.87
N VAL A 222 19.06 3.20 12.27
CA VAL A 222 17.88 3.65 11.52
C VAL A 222 18.21 4.86 10.65
N ALA A 223 17.66 4.87 9.43
CA ALA A 223 17.76 6.00 8.53
C ALA A 223 16.59 6.96 8.77
N ILE A 224 16.86 8.26 8.83
CA ILE A 224 15.88 9.29 9.21
C ILE A 224 15.92 10.39 8.16
N TYR A 225 14.78 10.72 7.57
CA TYR A 225 14.60 11.84 6.67
C TYR A 225 13.85 12.96 7.38
N ASP A 226 14.49 14.13 7.50
CA ASP A 226 13.87 15.38 7.93
C ASP A 226 13.14 16.02 6.74
N ILE A 227 11.81 16.08 6.83
CA ILE A 227 10.96 16.57 5.74
C ILE A 227 11.14 18.07 5.51
N ALA A 228 11.42 18.84 6.57
CA ALA A 228 11.56 20.30 6.47
C ALA A 228 12.95 20.72 5.98
N ALA A 229 14.00 19.96 6.33
CA ALA A 229 15.36 20.23 5.91
C ALA A 229 15.79 19.50 4.62
N ASP A 230 14.93 18.65 4.04
CA ASP A 230 15.21 17.85 2.83
C ASP A 230 16.50 17.03 2.99
N LYS A 231 16.64 16.36 4.14
CA LYS A 231 17.94 15.86 4.61
C LYS A 231 17.85 14.52 5.31
N TRP A 232 18.71 13.60 4.87
CA TRP A 232 18.91 12.31 5.52
C TRP A 232 19.91 12.37 6.68
N TYR A 233 19.69 11.47 7.62
CA TYR A 233 20.56 11.11 8.71
C TYR A 233 20.57 9.58 8.86
N LEU A 234 21.65 9.05 9.42
CA LEU A 234 21.72 7.68 9.92
C LEU A 234 22.05 7.79 11.41
N GLN A 235 21.32 7.09 12.28
CA GLN A 235 21.53 7.12 13.72
C GLN A 235 21.56 5.71 14.29
N ASN A 236 22.61 5.42 15.06
CA ASN A 236 22.81 4.14 15.72
C ASN A 236 21.80 3.96 16.87
N THR A 237 21.35 2.72 17.07
CA THR A 237 20.45 2.33 18.16
C THR A 237 21.17 1.53 19.25
N THR A 238 20.57 1.45 20.44
CA THR A 238 21.05 0.66 21.59
C THR A 238 19.92 -0.19 22.18
N GLY A 239 20.19 -0.96 23.24
CA GLY A 239 19.18 -1.77 23.94
C GLY A 239 18.97 -3.17 23.34
N ASP A 240 17.74 -3.68 23.42
CA ASP A 240 17.34 -5.01 22.95
C ASP A 240 17.19 -5.05 21.41
N THR A 241 18.27 -4.76 20.68
CA THR A 241 18.23 -4.67 19.20
C THR A 241 17.65 -5.96 18.59
N PRO A 242 16.60 -5.87 17.75
CA PRO A 242 16.00 -7.02 17.09
C PRO A 242 17.00 -7.76 16.17
N PRO A 243 16.78 -9.05 15.88
CA PRO A 243 17.49 -9.72 14.78
C PRO A 243 17.18 -9.03 13.43
N LYS A 244 17.92 -9.36 12.36
CA LYS A 244 17.56 -8.92 11.00
C LYS A 244 16.09 -9.32 10.71
N LEU A 245 15.24 -8.34 10.39
CA LEU A 245 13.82 -8.57 10.11
C LEU A 245 13.40 -7.85 8.83
N THR A 246 12.59 -8.52 8.04
CA THR A 246 11.91 -7.99 6.87
C THR A 246 10.45 -8.45 6.82
N GLN A 247 9.59 -7.71 6.11
CA GLN A 247 8.15 -7.97 6.01
C GLN A 247 7.43 -8.05 7.38
N PHE A 248 7.94 -7.31 8.37
CA PHE A 248 7.26 -7.01 9.64
C PHE A 248 6.30 -5.82 9.45
N CYS A 249 5.46 -5.55 10.45
CA CYS A 249 4.65 -4.33 10.51
C CYS A 249 5.15 -3.36 11.59
N SER A 250 4.75 -2.10 11.48
CA SER A 250 4.91 -1.10 12.54
C SER A 250 3.63 -0.34 12.86
N VAL A 251 3.62 0.28 14.04
CA VAL A 251 2.83 1.47 14.39
C VAL A 251 3.69 2.40 15.24
N TYR A 252 3.24 3.63 15.48
CA TYR A 252 3.85 4.49 16.50
C TYR A 252 2.80 5.10 17.42
N THR A 253 3.26 5.56 18.57
CA THR A 253 2.48 6.35 19.52
C THR A 253 3.41 7.30 20.29
N THR A 254 2.85 8.33 20.92
CA THR A 254 3.60 9.46 21.51
C THR A 254 3.24 9.63 22.98
N ALA A 255 4.23 9.89 23.83
CA ALA A 255 4.02 10.26 25.22
C ALA A 255 3.08 11.48 25.34
N GLN A 256 2.32 11.59 26.44
CA GLN A 256 1.29 12.63 26.58
C GLN A 256 1.88 14.05 26.69
N ASP A 257 3.16 14.16 27.05
CA ASP A 257 3.97 15.38 27.05
C ASP A 257 4.90 15.51 25.83
N SER A 258 4.88 14.54 24.91
CA SER A 258 5.81 14.39 23.79
C SER A 258 7.30 14.24 24.16
N SER A 259 7.61 13.78 25.39
CA SER A 259 8.99 13.48 25.81
C SER A 259 9.60 12.24 25.15
N SER A 260 8.76 11.29 24.71
CA SER A 260 9.18 10.18 23.85
C SER A 260 8.16 9.84 22.76
N TYR A 261 8.67 9.25 21.69
CA TYR A 261 7.92 8.69 20.56
C TYR A 261 8.32 7.22 20.45
N ASN A 262 7.34 6.33 20.54
CA ASN A 262 7.58 4.90 20.70
C ASN A 262 7.06 4.19 19.45
N ILE A 263 7.98 3.70 18.61
CA ILE A 263 7.66 2.90 17.42
C ILE A 263 7.60 1.44 17.84
N TYR A 264 6.45 0.81 17.67
CA TYR A 264 6.25 -0.62 17.93
C TYR A 264 6.40 -1.37 16.61
N ILE A 265 7.18 -2.46 16.60
CA ILE A 265 7.25 -3.39 15.48
C ILE A 265 6.81 -4.79 15.92
N TYR A 266 6.17 -5.54 15.01
CA TYR A 266 5.74 -6.91 15.25
C TYR A 266 6.01 -7.83 14.04
N GLY A 267 6.42 -9.06 14.34
CA GLY A 267 6.58 -10.14 13.38
C GLY A 267 7.71 -9.94 12.37
N GLY A 268 7.48 -10.36 11.13
CA GLY A 268 8.49 -10.44 10.08
C GLY A 268 9.35 -11.70 10.19
N TYR A 269 10.41 -11.77 9.37
CA TYR A 269 11.31 -12.91 9.32
C TYR A 269 12.70 -12.52 8.77
N GLY A 270 13.65 -13.47 8.75
CA GLY A 270 15.04 -13.22 8.34
C GLY A 270 15.24 -12.82 6.87
N GLY A 271 14.30 -13.10 5.97
CA GLY A 271 14.32 -12.66 4.57
C GLY A 271 15.26 -13.42 3.63
N VAL A 272 16.18 -14.23 4.15
CA VAL A 272 17.27 -14.83 3.36
C VAL A 272 16.93 -16.26 2.94
N LEU A 273 16.30 -17.04 3.81
CA LEU A 273 15.76 -18.36 3.50
C LEU A 273 14.24 -18.32 3.66
N ASP A 274 13.46 -18.94 2.76
CA ASP A 274 12.00 -18.96 2.96
C ASP A 274 11.59 -19.89 4.11
N THR A 275 12.51 -20.73 4.58
CA THR A 275 12.41 -21.50 5.83
C THR A 275 12.82 -20.72 7.09
N ASP A 276 13.31 -19.47 6.98
CA ASP A 276 13.61 -18.62 8.15
C ASP A 276 12.33 -18.47 9.00
N GLU A 277 12.45 -18.73 10.30
CA GLU A 277 11.30 -18.69 11.21
C GLU A 277 10.69 -17.28 11.28
N ARG A 278 9.35 -17.20 11.29
CA ARG A 278 8.62 -15.93 11.39
C ARG A 278 8.48 -15.56 12.87
N SER A 279 8.80 -14.33 13.22
CA SER A 279 8.70 -13.86 14.60
C SER A 279 7.25 -13.63 15.04
N ASP A 280 7.02 -13.77 16.35
CA ASP A 280 5.81 -13.35 17.08
C ASP A 280 6.16 -12.34 18.19
N ASP A 281 7.38 -11.79 18.17
CA ASP A 281 7.86 -10.81 19.14
C ASP A 281 7.30 -9.41 18.87
N VAL A 282 7.19 -8.60 19.93
CA VAL A 282 6.99 -7.14 19.82
C VAL A 282 8.21 -6.42 20.40
N TYR A 283 8.83 -5.59 19.57
CA TYR A 283 9.92 -4.70 19.98
C TYR A 283 9.45 -3.24 19.89
N VAL A 284 10.00 -2.39 20.76
CA VAL A 284 9.73 -0.94 20.77
C VAL A 284 11.03 -0.17 20.60
N LEU A 285 11.13 0.66 19.56
CA LEU A 285 12.19 1.68 19.43
C LEU A 285 11.68 2.99 20.02
N SER A 286 12.32 3.44 21.09
CA SER A 286 12.01 4.70 21.74
C SER A 286 12.90 5.82 21.20
N LEU A 287 12.29 6.92 20.75
CA LEU A 287 12.97 8.14 20.32
C LEU A 287 12.62 9.28 21.29
N PRO A 288 13.52 10.24 21.58
CA PRO A 288 14.85 10.45 20.97
C PRO A 288 16.00 9.65 21.59
N SER A 289 15.77 8.62 22.43
CA SER A 289 16.87 7.81 22.99
C SER A 289 17.52 6.84 21.99
N PHE A 290 16.84 6.49 20.90
CA PHE A 290 17.23 5.46 19.93
C PHE A 290 17.43 4.09 20.56
N GLU A 291 16.57 3.76 21.51
CA GLU A 291 16.75 2.59 22.37
C GLU A 291 15.63 1.56 22.15
N TRP A 292 16.05 0.34 21.78
CA TRP A 292 15.20 -0.82 21.61
C TRP A 292 14.88 -1.49 22.95
N VAL A 293 13.63 -1.94 23.10
CA VAL A 293 13.14 -2.74 24.23
C VAL A 293 12.33 -3.90 23.68
N LYS A 294 12.61 -5.14 24.12
CA LYS A 294 11.79 -6.30 23.77
C LYS A 294 10.57 -6.37 24.69
N LEU A 295 9.46 -5.78 24.26
CA LEU A 295 8.24 -5.66 25.04
C LEU A 295 7.49 -7.00 25.19
N TYR A 296 7.52 -7.84 24.16
CA TYR A 296 6.86 -9.15 24.16
C TYR A 296 7.76 -10.20 23.51
N SER A 297 7.78 -11.41 24.09
CA SER A 297 8.36 -12.60 23.47
C SER A 297 7.23 -13.57 23.13
N GLY A 298 7.10 -13.89 21.85
CA GLY A 298 5.95 -14.65 21.33
C GLY A 298 6.15 -16.16 21.22
N GLN A 299 5.24 -16.81 20.49
CA GLN A 299 5.31 -18.21 20.13
C GLN A 299 5.18 -18.39 18.61
N THR A 300 6.00 -19.24 18.02
CA THR A 300 6.22 -19.24 16.57
C THR A 300 5.06 -19.83 15.75
N SER A 301 4.03 -20.39 16.40
CA SER A 301 2.75 -20.75 15.75
C SER A 301 1.94 -19.52 15.29
N HIS A 302 2.02 -18.41 16.03
CA HIS A 302 1.40 -17.13 15.67
C HIS A 302 2.26 -16.31 14.69
N GLY A 303 3.55 -16.63 14.58
CA GLY A 303 4.54 -15.80 13.91
C GLY A 303 4.26 -15.62 12.42
N ARG A 304 4.39 -14.37 11.93
CA ARG A 304 3.92 -14.01 10.58
C ARG A 304 4.74 -12.94 9.87
N SER A 305 4.81 -13.03 8.55
CA SER A 305 5.37 -12.01 7.65
C SER A 305 4.36 -11.55 6.60
N GLY A 306 4.59 -10.40 5.97
CA GLY A 306 3.74 -9.88 4.88
C GLY A 306 2.38 -9.35 5.33
N HIS A 307 2.33 -8.77 6.54
CA HIS A 307 1.13 -8.22 7.18
C HIS A 307 1.28 -6.71 7.38
N LYS A 308 0.21 -6.03 7.76
CA LYS A 308 0.25 -4.60 8.15
C LYS A 308 -0.45 -4.35 9.46
N CYS A 309 -0.06 -3.28 10.13
CA CYS A 309 -0.58 -2.92 11.45
C CYS A 309 -1.08 -1.47 11.48
N VAL A 310 -2.09 -1.24 12.31
CA VAL A 310 -2.81 0.04 12.40
C VAL A 310 -3.29 0.26 13.83
N THR A 311 -3.41 1.51 14.26
CA THR A 311 -3.92 1.89 15.59
C THR A 311 -5.34 2.46 15.49
N PRO A 312 -6.41 1.66 15.70
CA PRO A 312 -7.76 2.21 15.82
C PRO A 312 -7.91 3.06 17.10
N TYR A 313 -7.16 2.74 18.16
CA TYR A 313 -7.16 3.46 19.43
C TYR A 313 -5.73 3.63 19.94
N PRO A 314 -5.44 4.66 20.76
CA PRO A 314 -4.08 4.97 21.20
C PRO A 314 -3.47 3.90 22.13
N ASP A 315 -4.29 3.02 22.72
CA ASP A 315 -3.82 1.85 23.48
C ASP A 315 -3.84 0.52 22.69
N GLN A 316 -4.19 0.50 21.40
CA GLN A 316 -4.43 -0.73 20.64
C GLN A 316 -3.78 -0.73 19.25
N MET A 317 -2.96 -1.74 18.98
CA MET A 317 -2.47 -2.10 17.65
C MET A 317 -3.28 -3.29 17.13
N PHE A 318 -3.83 -3.16 15.92
CA PHE A 318 -4.33 -4.29 15.14
C PHE A 318 -3.21 -4.84 14.26
N ILE A 319 -3.15 -6.16 14.16
CA ILE A 319 -2.28 -6.91 13.25
C ILE A 319 -3.18 -7.53 12.19
N LEU A 320 -2.96 -7.19 10.91
CA LEU A 320 -3.86 -7.54 9.80
C LEU A 320 -3.16 -8.40 8.73
N GLY A 321 -3.63 -9.63 8.56
CA GLY A 321 -3.21 -10.57 7.52
C GLY A 321 -1.86 -11.24 7.79
N GLY A 322 -1.07 -11.41 6.71
CA GLY A 322 0.22 -12.09 6.70
C GLY A 322 0.17 -13.57 6.30
N LYS A 323 1.34 -14.22 6.38
CA LYS A 323 1.55 -15.65 6.15
C LYS A 323 2.48 -16.26 7.22
N LYS A 324 2.32 -17.56 7.45
CA LYS A 324 3.26 -18.43 8.20
C LYS A 324 4.55 -18.69 7.41
N MET A 325 5.39 -19.60 7.91
CA MET A 325 6.44 -20.25 7.11
C MET A 325 5.81 -21.21 6.09
N ASP A 326 5.11 -22.25 6.56
CA ASP A 326 4.26 -23.10 5.71
C ASP A 326 2.95 -22.36 5.37
N THR A 327 2.70 -22.13 4.08
CA THR A 327 1.49 -21.44 3.59
C THR A 327 0.28 -22.38 3.40
N SER A 328 0.44 -23.69 3.64
CA SER A 328 -0.68 -24.63 3.70
C SER A 328 -1.38 -24.62 5.07
N GLU A 329 -0.72 -24.10 6.12
CA GLU A 329 -1.32 -23.88 7.42
C GLU A 329 -2.00 -22.52 7.54
N CYS A 330 -3.15 -22.47 8.23
CA CYS A 330 -3.74 -21.23 8.70
C CYS A 330 -2.86 -20.58 9.79
N LEU A 331 -2.83 -19.25 9.81
CA LEU A 331 -2.29 -18.45 10.91
C LEU A 331 -3.01 -18.80 12.22
N ASP A 332 -2.25 -19.13 13.25
CA ASP A 332 -2.77 -19.24 14.61
C ASP A 332 -3.17 -17.84 15.11
N GLY A 333 -4.18 -17.78 15.99
CA GLY A 333 -4.85 -16.52 16.34
C GLY A 333 -5.61 -15.83 15.18
N GLY A 334 -5.61 -16.40 13.96
CA GLY A 334 -6.36 -15.89 12.81
C GLY A 334 -5.72 -14.70 12.07
N ILE A 335 -6.51 -14.08 11.17
CA ILE A 335 -6.05 -12.99 10.29
C ILE A 335 -6.15 -11.58 10.90
N ILE A 336 -6.73 -11.44 12.10
CA ILE A 336 -6.79 -10.20 12.86
C ILE A 336 -6.43 -10.53 14.30
N GLN A 337 -5.33 -9.98 14.80
CA GLN A 337 -4.98 -9.99 16.23
C GLN A 337 -5.02 -8.56 16.79
N VAL A 338 -5.26 -8.44 18.09
CA VAL A 338 -5.29 -7.16 18.81
C VAL A 338 -4.22 -7.19 19.89
N PHE A 339 -3.31 -6.23 19.88
CA PHE A 339 -2.25 -6.07 20.87
C PHE A 339 -2.41 -4.74 21.61
N ASN A 340 -2.50 -4.79 22.93
CA ASN A 340 -2.69 -3.62 23.76
C ASN A 340 -1.35 -2.96 24.09
N LEU A 341 -1.11 -1.80 23.49
CA LEU A 341 0.12 -1.01 23.55
C LEU A 341 0.48 -0.56 24.96
N ASN A 342 -0.52 -0.40 25.84
CA ASN A 342 -0.35 0.02 27.24
C ASN A 342 0.10 -1.13 28.16
N THR A 343 -0.35 -2.36 27.90
CA THR A 343 -0.11 -3.53 28.78
C THR A 343 0.89 -4.54 28.21
N GLY A 344 1.30 -4.40 26.94
CA GLY A 344 2.25 -5.28 26.27
C GLY A 344 1.71 -6.68 26.00
N LYS A 345 0.39 -6.81 25.74
CA LYS A 345 -0.30 -8.11 25.66
C LYS A 345 -1.34 -8.17 24.55
N PHE A 346 -1.45 -9.36 23.94
CA PHE A 346 -2.56 -9.69 23.05
C PHE A 346 -3.90 -9.75 23.78
N GLN A 347 -4.99 -9.52 23.04
CA GLN A 347 -6.37 -9.51 23.52
C GLN A 347 -7.28 -10.31 22.57
N ASP A 348 -8.13 -11.17 23.14
CA ASP A 348 -9.07 -12.00 22.37
C ASP A 348 -10.31 -11.23 21.87
N THR A 349 -10.49 -9.98 22.31
CA THR A 349 -11.71 -9.19 22.05
C THR A 349 -11.41 -7.74 21.74
N TYR A 350 -12.10 -7.20 20.74
CA TYR A 350 -12.15 -5.78 20.42
C TYR A 350 -13.54 -5.20 20.69
N ASP A 351 -13.59 -3.99 21.26
CA ASP A 351 -14.81 -3.24 21.47
C ASP A 351 -14.51 -1.73 21.39
N PRO A 352 -15.12 -0.97 20.46
CA PRO A 352 -14.86 0.46 20.31
C PRO A 352 -15.32 1.32 21.51
N THR A 353 -16.07 0.75 22.45
CA THR A 353 -16.39 1.38 23.75
C THR A 353 -15.34 1.12 24.84
N LYS A 354 -14.35 0.26 24.60
CA LYS A 354 -13.30 -0.14 25.54
C LYS A 354 -11.92 0.19 24.99
N TRP A 355 -11.42 1.38 25.34
CA TRP A 355 -10.09 1.87 25.02
C TRP A 355 -9.56 2.72 26.17
N SER A 356 -8.34 3.22 26.06
CA SER A 356 -7.75 4.17 27.01
C SER A 356 -6.72 5.06 26.30
N ASP A 357 -6.44 6.22 26.86
CA ASP A 357 -5.31 7.03 26.41
C ASP A 357 -4.01 6.22 26.48
N TYR A 358 -3.07 6.51 25.57
CA TYR A 358 -1.79 5.81 25.52
C TYR A 358 -1.01 5.96 26.83
N LYS A 359 -0.37 4.86 27.23
CA LYS A 359 0.55 4.78 28.36
C LYS A 359 1.79 4.00 27.96
N ILE A 360 2.95 4.56 28.26
CA ILE A 360 4.25 3.93 28.05
C ILE A 360 4.35 2.70 28.98
N PRO A 361 4.62 1.48 28.46
CA PRO A 361 4.76 0.29 29.29
C PRO A 361 5.89 0.36 30.31
N ASP A 362 5.74 -0.36 31.41
CA ASP A 362 6.72 -0.40 32.51
C ASP A 362 8.13 -0.81 32.02
N LEU A 363 8.24 -1.79 31.10
CA LEU A 363 9.51 -2.20 30.51
C LEU A 363 10.20 -1.08 29.70
N VAL A 364 9.42 -0.23 29.02
CA VAL A 364 9.95 0.89 28.24
C VAL A 364 10.36 2.04 29.15
N THR A 365 9.52 2.40 30.13
CA THR A 365 9.86 3.44 31.13
C THR A 365 11.02 3.04 32.04
N ALA A 366 11.23 1.74 32.30
CA ALA A 366 12.42 1.27 33.01
C ALA A 366 13.72 1.58 32.25
N GLN A 367 13.67 1.59 30.90
CA GLN A 367 14.84 1.81 30.05
C GLN A 367 15.07 3.30 29.74
N ILE A 368 14.02 4.07 29.38
CA ILE A 368 14.14 5.50 29.03
C ILE A 368 13.92 6.46 30.22
N GLY A 369 13.47 5.92 31.35
CA GLY A 369 13.05 6.66 32.54
C GLY A 369 11.68 7.33 32.38
N GLY A 370 11.37 8.21 33.32
CA GLY A 370 10.09 8.92 33.37
C GLY A 370 8.96 8.11 34.00
N SER A 371 7.80 8.11 33.37
CA SER A 371 6.56 7.53 33.87
C SER A 371 5.65 7.08 32.72
N SER A 372 4.60 6.34 33.03
CA SER A 372 3.68 5.80 32.01
C SER A 372 2.91 6.87 31.22
N THR A 373 2.90 8.15 31.62
CA THR A 373 2.33 9.26 30.81
C THR A 373 3.38 10.10 30.08
N GLY A 374 4.68 9.91 30.36
CA GLY A 374 5.76 10.77 29.84
C GLY A 374 6.82 11.10 30.91
N GLY A 375 7.54 12.20 30.70
CA GLY A 375 8.66 12.62 31.54
C GLY A 375 9.96 11.83 31.31
N ALA A 376 10.16 11.26 30.11
CA ALA A 376 11.33 10.44 29.79
C ALA A 376 12.64 11.18 30.09
N THR A 377 13.58 10.52 30.77
CA THR A 377 14.84 11.15 31.22
C THR A 377 15.98 10.98 30.21
N LYS A 378 15.95 9.92 29.38
CA LYS A 378 16.83 9.79 28.21
C LYS A 378 16.26 10.57 27.03
N THR A 379 16.58 11.85 26.94
CA THR A 379 16.11 12.78 25.89
C THR A 379 17.06 12.89 24.69
N ALA A 380 18.03 11.98 24.59
CA ALA A 380 19.01 11.83 23.50
C ALA A 380 19.61 10.40 23.56
N PRO A 381 20.23 9.90 22.48
CA PRO A 381 21.10 8.73 22.55
C PRO A 381 22.42 9.08 23.26
N ASP A 382 23.16 8.07 23.74
CA ASP A 382 24.49 8.24 24.35
C ASP A 382 25.49 8.93 23.41
N SER A 383 25.32 8.74 22.09
CA SER A 383 26.02 9.53 21.08
C SER A 383 25.16 9.74 19.83
N TRP A 384 25.18 10.97 19.31
CA TRP A 384 24.58 11.31 18.02
C TRP A 384 25.57 11.01 16.90
N THR A 385 25.20 10.14 15.96
CA THR A 385 26.00 9.86 14.74
C THR A 385 26.16 11.12 13.87
N ASN A 386 25.17 12.02 13.93
CA ASN A 386 25.28 13.39 13.43
C ASN A 386 24.62 14.37 14.43
N SER A 387 25.41 15.27 15.02
CA SER A 387 24.93 16.16 16.08
C SER A 387 23.81 17.13 15.66
N SER A 388 23.66 17.44 14.36
CA SER A 388 22.58 18.31 13.88
C SER A 388 21.19 17.64 13.90
N LEU A 389 21.13 16.31 14.01
CA LEU A 389 19.87 15.59 14.23
C LEU A 389 19.24 15.94 15.59
N ALA A 390 20.07 16.27 16.59
CA ALA A 390 19.60 16.69 17.91
C ALA A 390 18.75 17.97 17.85
N ASP A 391 18.98 18.86 16.89
CA ASP A 391 18.20 20.09 16.73
C ASP A 391 16.84 19.84 16.06
N VAL A 392 16.71 18.77 15.26
CA VAL A 392 15.43 18.29 14.73
C VAL A 392 14.53 17.81 15.88
N PHE A 393 15.07 17.01 16.80
CA PHE A 393 14.33 16.53 17.98
C PHE A 393 14.04 17.61 19.03
N LYS A 394 14.85 18.68 19.12
CA LYS A 394 14.51 19.88 19.93
C LYS A 394 13.40 20.72 19.31
N THR A 395 13.20 20.63 18.00
CA THR A 395 12.22 21.43 17.27
C THR A 395 10.84 20.80 17.41
N LYS A 396 9.98 21.47 18.20
CA LYS A 396 8.61 21.00 18.45
C LYS A 396 7.75 21.11 17.18
N TYR A 397 7.10 20.00 16.82
CA TYR A 397 6.06 19.97 15.80
C TYR A 397 4.83 20.78 16.23
N THR A 398 4.30 21.61 15.33
CA THR A 398 3.29 22.64 15.64
C THR A 398 1.91 22.41 15.01
N LYS A 399 1.79 21.50 14.04
CA LYS A 399 0.50 21.17 13.41
C LYS A 399 -0.27 20.14 14.24
N SER A 400 -1.58 20.05 14.00
CA SER A 400 -2.42 18.98 14.51
C SER A 400 -2.17 17.66 13.78
N VAL A 401 -1.95 16.59 14.53
CA VAL A 401 -2.14 15.22 14.03
C VAL A 401 -3.62 14.88 14.20
N GLN A 402 -4.31 14.58 13.09
CA GLN A 402 -5.74 14.28 13.14
C GLN A 402 -5.97 12.87 13.70
N THR A 403 -6.87 12.74 14.67
CA THR A 403 -7.38 11.46 15.17
C THR A 403 -8.85 11.29 14.79
N PHE A 404 -9.28 10.05 14.59
CA PHE A 404 -10.65 9.71 14.17
C PHE A 404 -11.42 8.86 15.19
N TYR A 405 -10.78 8.50 16.30
CA TYR A 405 -11.40 7.83 17.45
C TYR A 405 -11.99 8.87 18.43
N PRO A 406 -12.98 8.51 19.27
CA PRO A 406 -13.61 7.20 19.40
C PRO A 406 -14.67 6.93 18.32
N TYR A 407 -14.64 5.71 17.77
CA TYR A 407 -15.69 5.23 16.86
C TYR A 407 -16.97 4.88 17.63
N GLN A 408 -18.13 5.17 17.03
CA GLN A 408 -19.41 4.76 17.60
C GLN A 408 -19.61 3.25 17.38
N SER A 409 -20.06 2.52 18.41
CA SER A 409 -20.26 1.06 18.31
C SER A 409 -21.50 0.73 17.47
N ALA A 410 -21.33 -0.10 16.44
CA ALA A 410 -22.40 -0.52 15.54
C ALA A 410 -23.53 -1.29 16.26
N ASN A 411 -23.22 -1.94 17.39
CA ASN A 411 -24.22 -2.62 18.23
C ASN A 411 -25.20 -1.65 18.94
N ASN A 412 -24.93 -0.34 18.90
CA ASN A 412 -25.75 0.70 19.51
C ASN A 412 -26.57 1.52 18.49
N GLU A 413 -26.63 1.12 17.21
CA GLU A 413 -27.71 1.61 16.34
C GLU A 413 -29.06 1.23 16.98
N PRO A 414 -30.02 2.17 17.12
CA PRO A 414 -31.35 1.82 17.55
C PRO A 414 -31.98 0.93 16.48
N THR A 415 -32.21 -0.35 16.79
CA THR A 415 -33.10 -1.22 16.01
C THR A 415 -34.35 -0.41 15.67
N PRO A 416 -34.65 -0.13 14.39
CA PRO A 416 -35.72 0.80 14.04
C PRO A 416 -37.03 0.24 14.61
N THR A 417 -37.55 0.94 15.63
CA THR A 417 -38.69 0.47 16.42
C THR A 417 -39.82 0.09 15.47
N PRO A 418 -40.36 -1.14 15.49
CA PRO A 418 -41.36 -1.56 14.53
C PRO A 418 -42.57 -0.64 14.58
N VAL A 419 -42.63 0.32 13.64
CA VAL A 419 -43.64 1.37 13.63
C VAL A 419 -44.99 0.69 13.48
N PRO A 420 -45.94 0.84 14.43
CA PRO A 420 -47.18 0.07 14.43
C PRO A 420 -47.88 0.18 13.08
N GLY A 421 -48.03 -0.96 12.40
CA GLY A 421 -48.27 -1.04 10.96
C GLY A 421 -49.48 -0.24 10.51
N LYS A 422 -49.26 0.98 10.03
CA LYS A 422 -50.33 1.87 9.57
C LYS A 422 -50.74 1.47 8.15
N ASN A 423 -51.68 0.52 8.08
CA ASN A 423 -52.34 -0.02 6.88
C ASN A 423 -52.17 0.86 5.62
N SER A 424 -51.17 0.52 4.80
CA SER A 424 -50.87 1.23 3.55
C SER A 424 -51.89 0.89 2.48
N SER A 425 -52.97 1.68 2.44
CA SER A 425 -53.93 1.64 1.35
C SER A 425 -53.23 1.84 0.00
N PHE A 426 -53.64 1.06 -1.00
CA PHE A 426 -53.02 1.05 -2.33
C PHE A 426 -53.10 2.45 -2.96
N PRO A 427 -51.98 3.06 -3.42
CA PRO A 427 -51.99 4.43 -3.91
C PRO A 427 -52.94 4.63 -5.10
N GLY A 428 -53.89 5.57 -4.96
CA GLY A 428 -55.00 5.75 -5.91
C GLY A 428 -54.62 6.12 -7.35
N TRP A 429 -53.35 6.44 -7.61
CA TRP A 429 -52.82 6.71 -8.96
C TRP A 429 -52.33 5.46 -9.69
N ALA A 430 -52.02 4.37 -8.99
CA ALA A 430 -51.49 3.14 -9.60
C ALA A 430 -52.49 2.45 -10.56
N GLY A 431 -53.79 2.57 -10.29
CA GLY A 431 -54.84 2.02 -11.15
C GLY A 431 -54.91 2.67 -12.53
N ALA A 432 -54.53 3.94 -12.67
CA ALA A 432 -54.54 4.65 -13.95
C ALA A 432 -53.49 4.12 -14.92
N ILE A 433 -52.27 3.85 -14.42
CA ILE A 433 -51.15 3.33 -15.22
C ILE A 433 -51.48 1.92 -15.74
N ILE A 434 -52.02 1.06 -14.88
CA ILE A 434 -52.45 -0.31 -15.26
C ILE A 434 -53.54 -0.25 -16.35
N GLY A 435 -54.49 0.69 -16.23
CA GLY A 435 -55.53 0.92 -17.25
C GLY A 435 -54.97 1.31 -18.62
N VAL A 436 -53.97 2.21 -18.68
CA VAL A 436 -53.32 2.63 -19.93
C VAL A 436 -52.54 1.47 -20.57
N VAL A 437 -51.75 0.73 -19.79
CA VAL A 437 -50.95 -0.40 -20.31
C VAL A 437 -51.86 -1.52 -20.86
N LEU A 438 -52.92 -1.89 -20.13
CA LEU A 438 -53.90 -2.87 -20.62
C LEU A 438 -54.67 -2.35 -21.84
N GLY A 439 -55.01 -1.05 -21.89
CA GLY A 439 -55.64 -0.42 -23.05
C GLY A 439 -54.78 -0.49 -24.30
N LEU A 440 -53.49 -0.16 -24.20
CA LEU A 440 -52.54 -0.24 -25.31
C LEU A 440 -52.31 -1.69 -25.78
N LEU A 441 -52.22 -2.65 -24.86
CA LEU A 441 -52.11 -4.07 -25.21
C LEU A 441 -53.37 -4.60 -25.92
N LEU A 442 -54.56 -4.19 -25.48
CA LEU A 442 -55.83 -4.55 -26.13
C LEU A 442 -55.96 -3.92 -27.51
N ILE A 443 -55.57 -2.64 -27.68
CA ILE A 443 -55.58 -1.97 -28.99
C ILE A 443 -54.57 -2.61 -29.94
N GLY A 444 -53.33 -2.88 -29.49
CA GLY A 444 -52.31 -3.57 -30.27
C GLY A 444 -52.76 -4.98 -30.69
N GLY A 445 -53.32 -5.76 -29.77
CA GLY A 445 -53.88 -7.08 -30.03
C GLY A 445 -55.06 -7.04 -31.01
N ALA A 446 -55.96 -6.06 -30.89
CA ALA A 446 -57.10 -5.88 -31.78
C ALA A 446 -56.66 -5.48 -33.21
N LEU A 447 -55.67 -4.58 -33.35
CA LEU A 447 -55.08 -4.20 -34.63
C LEU A 447 -54.38 -5.40 -35.30
N LEU A 448 -53.55 -6.13 -34.56
CA LEU A 448 -52.84 -7.31 -35.06
C LEU A 448 -53.82 -8.42 -35.49
N PHE A 449 -54.87 -8.67 -34.68
CA PHE A 449 -55.97 -9.58 -35.04
C PHE A 449 -56.73 -9.11 -36.29
N TRP A 450 -57.02 -7.81 -36.43
CA TRP A 450 -57.68 -7.25 -37.60
C TRP A 450 -56.82 -7.42 -38.87
N CYS A 451 -55.52 -7.11 -38.79
CA CYS A 451 -54.57 -7.33 -39.90
C CYS A 451 -54.53 -8.80 -40.34
N LEU A 452 -54.49 -9.75 -39.40
CA LEU A 452 -54.53 -11.18 -39.69
C LEU A 452 -55.90 -11.61 -40.28
N ARG A 453 -57.03 -11.09 -39.77
CA ARG A 453 -58.37 -11.35 -40.31
C ARG A 453 -58.54 -10.78 -41.72
N ARG A 454 -57.96 -9.60 -42.00
CA ARG A 454 -58.01 -8.94 -43.30
C ARG A 454 -57.18 -9.70 -44.34
N ARG A 455 -55.99 -10.19 -43.97
CA ARG A 455 -55.19 -11.13 -44.80
C ARG A 455 -55.94 -12.43 -45.07
N ARG A 456 -56.55 -13.07 -44.05
CA ARG A 456 -57.30 -14.33 -44.24
C ARG A 456 -58.61 -14.17 -45.04
N LYS A 457 -59.21 -12.97 -45.11
CA LYS A 457 -60.35 -12.69 -45.99
C LYS A 457 -59.97 -12.33 -47.44
N ALA A 458 -58.68 -12.12 -47.73
CA ALA A 458 -58.18 -11.86 -49.09
C ALA A 458 -57.85 -13.14 -49.90
N GLN A 459 -58.13 -14.33 -49.36
CA GLN A 459 -57.83 -15.63 -49.99
C GLN A 459 -59.03 -16.60 -49.99
N ALA A 460 -60.27 -16.07 -49.99
CA ALA A 460 -61.48 -16.87 -49.75
C ALA A 460 -62.65 -16.60 -50.72
N ALA A 461 -62.36 -16.21 -51.99
CA ALA A 461 -63.29 -16.20 -53.12
C ALA A 461 -62.48 -16.05 -54.42
N GLN A 462 -62.66 -16.77 -55.53
CA GLN A 462 -63.44 -18.00 -55.86
C GLN A 462 -62.57 -18.89 -56.80
N PRO A 463 -62.94 -20.15 -57.11
CA PRO A 463 -62.02 -21.15 -57.70
C PRO A 463 -62.29 -21.54 -59.18
N LYS A 464 -61.48 -22.52 -59.66
CA LYS A 464 -61.66 -23.43 -60.82
C LYS A 464 -60.94 -23.13 -62.16
N SER A 465 -59.80 -23.83 -62.31
CA SER A 465 -59.44 -24.78 -63.40
C SER A 465 -59.30 -24.38 -64.89
N GLU A 466 -58.34 -25.07 -65.52
CA GLU A 466 -58.14 -25.39 -66.96
C GLU A 466 -57.23 -24.50 -67.86
N ILE A 467 -56.06 -25.09 -68.19
CA ILE A 467 -55.54 -25.41 -69.55
C ILE A 467 -55.23 -24.26 -70.55
N SER A 468 -53.96 -24.25 -71.04
CA SER A 468 -53.50 -23.72 -72.37
C SER A 468 -53.49 -22.18 -72.55
N GLU A 469 -52.58 -21.51 -73.28
CA GLU A 469 -51.28 -21.84 -73.91
C GLU A 469 -50.48 -20.54 -74.20
N ARG A 470 -49.23 -20.67 -74.67
CA ARG A 470 -48.37 -19.63 -75.34
C ARG A 470 -47.83 -18.50 -74.42
N ARG A 471 -46.62 -17.96 -74.64
CA ARG A 471 -45.65 -18.09 -75.77
C ARG A 471 -44.19 -17.88 -75.26
N SER A 472 -43.18 -18.54 -75.88
CA SER A 472 -41.71 -18.27 -75.85
C SER A 472 -41.04 -17.92 -74.49
N ARG A 473 -40.13 -18.67 -73.85
CA ARG A 473 -39.14 -19.72 -74.21
C ARG A 473 -37.97 -19.33 -75.14
N ILE A 474 -36.77 -19.19 -74.54
CA ILE A 474 -35.40 -19.57 -75.00
C ILE A 474 -34.48 -19.41 -73.74
N MET A 475 -34.03 -20.52 -73.12
CA MET A 475 -32.65 -21.07 -73.09
C MET A 475 -31.57 -20.16 -72.44
N GLY A 476 -30.72 -20.63 -71.51
CA GLY A 476 -30.71 -21.94 -70.80
C GLY A 476 -29.37 -22.26 -70.08
N TRP A 477 -29.42 -23.27 -69.18
CA TRP A 477 -28.43 -24.37 -68.93
C TRP A 477 -26.91 -24.04 -68.71
N VAL A 478 -26.07 -24.83 -68.00
CA VAL A 478 -26.20 -26.10 -67.25
C VAL A 478 -25.00 -26.30 -66.28
N LEU A 479 -25.09 -27.30 -65.38
CA LEU A 479 -24.05 -27.85 -64.47
C LEU A 479 -23.64 -26.96 -63.26
N GLY A 480 -23.35 -27.51 -62.07
CA GLY A 480 -23.37 -28.93 -61.66
C GLY A 480 -23.57 -29.12 -60.14
N VAL A 481 -24.20 -30.24 -59.77
CA VAL A 481 -24.62 -30.65 -58.41
C VAL A 481 -24.31 -32.15 -58.27
N PRO A 482 -23.77 -32.64 -57.14
CA PRO A 482 -24.62 -33.45 -56.26
C PRO A 482 -24.36 -33.31 -54.74
N LYS A 483 -25.36 -33.77 -53.96
CA LYS A 483 -25.29 -34.03 -52.51
C LYS A 483 -25.34 -35.53 -52.25
N SER A 484 -24.71 -36.00 -51.17
CA SER A 484 -25.10 -37.15 -50.33
C SER A 484 -24.21 -37.17 -49.07
N GLY A 485 -24.58 -37.78 -47.95
CA GLY A 485 -25.89 -38.32 -47.56
C GLY A 485 -25.85 -39.11 -46.23
N GLU A 486 -26.67 -38.67 -45.25
CA GLU A 486 -27.40 -39.48 -44.26
C GLU A 486 -26.70 -40.38 -43.18
N THR A 487 -27.19 -40.25 -41.93
CA THR A 487 -27.33 -41.27 -40.85
C THR A 487 -26.15 -41.78 -39.97
N THR A 488 -26.19 -41.32 -38.70
CA THR A 488 -26.16 -42.09 -37.42
C THR A 488 -24.96 -42.91 -36.90
N VAL A 489 -24.64 -42.60 -35.62
CA VAL A 489 -24.39 -43.50 -34.46
C VAL A 489 -22.96 -43.97 -34.12
N SER A 490 -22.72 -43.92 -32.79
CA SER A 490 -21.69 -44.56 -31.96
C SER A 490 -20.23 -44.08 -31.99
N ALA A 491 -19.76 -43.88 -30.76
CA ALA A 491 -18.38 -43.75 -30.31
C ALA A 491 -17.44 -44.85 -30.82
N GLY A 492 -16.17 -44.48 -30.99
CA GLY A 492 -15.02 -45.36 -31.17
C GLY A 492 -13.78 -44.65 -30.62
N ASP A 493 -13.03 -45.35 -29.78
CA ASP A 493 -11.93 -44.79 -28.96
C ASP A 493 -10.60 -44.75 -29.72
N THR A 494 -9.79 -43.71 -29.49
CA THR A 494 -8.32 -43.66 -29.74
C THR A 494 -7.86 -43.85 -31.22
N ALA A 495 -6.61 -43.63 -31.64
CA ALA A 495 -5.38 -43.17 -31.00
C ALA A 495 -4.40 -42.61 -32.06
N TYR A 496 -3.52 -41.66 -31.71
CA TYR A 496 -2.23 -41.36 -32.39
C TYR A 496 -2.30 -40.90 -33.89
N ASP A 497 -1.32 -40.24 -34.52
CA ASP A 497 0.02 -39.82 -34.08
C ASP A 497 0.54 -38.51 -34.77
N GLU A 498 1.46 -37.84 -34.08
CA GLU A 498 2.74 -37.26 -34.57
C GLU A 498 2.86 -36.29 -35.79
N TYR A 499 2.84 -34.96 -35.53
CA TYR A 499 3.67 -33.89 -36.17
C TYR A 499 3.62 -33.70 -37.74
N PRO A 500 4.40 -32.80 -38.40
CA PRO A 500 5.28 -31.71 -37.93
C PRO A 500 4.98 -30.29 -38.48
N ASN A 501 5.79 -29.32 -38.00
CA ASN A 501 5.93 -27.94 -38.51
C ASN A 501 6.10 -27.80 -40.03
N ILE A 502 5.75 -26.61 -40.56
CA ILE A 502 6.61 -25.88 -41.53
C ILE A 502 6.37 -24.37 -41.46
N ARG A 503 7.41 -23.57 -41.72
CA ARG A 503 7.40 -22.09 -41.70
C ARG A 503 6.80 -21.51 -42.99
N GLY A 504 6.26 -20.28 -42.94
CA GLY A 504 5.72 -19.58 -44.12
C GLY A 504 5.63 -18.06 -43.98
N THR A 505 6.77 -17.38 -43.79
CA THR A 505 6.82 -15.90 -43.65
C THR A 505 6.65 -15.18 -44.99
N SER A 506 5.83 -14.12 -45.05
CA SER A 506 5.92 -13.10 -46.10
C SER A 506 5.36 -11.75 -45.64
N HIS A 507 6.01 -10.65 -46.07
CA HIS A 507 5.53 -9.28 -45.87
C HIS A 507 4.65 -8.83 -47.04
N GLY A 508 3.75 -7.86 -46.80
CA GLY A 508 3.04 -7.13 -47.85
C GLY A 508 2.57 -5.76 -47.36
N THR A 509 3.04 -4.68 -47.99
CA THR A 509 2.77 -3.29 -47.57
C THR A 509 2.02 -2.53 -48.66
N ALA A 510 0.85 -1.96 -48.33
CA ALA A 510 0.14 -0.91 -49.08
C ALA A 510 -0.84 -0.22 -48.10
N VAL A 511 -0.68 1.07 -47.77
CA VAL A 511 -1.03 2.30 -48.54
C VAL A 511 -2.55 2.58 -48.57
N SER A 512 -2.91 3.74 -48.02
CA SER A 512 -4.28 4.28 -47.88
C SER A 512 -4.85 4.89 -49.17
N PRO A 513 -6.16 5.17 -49.18
CA PRO A 513 -6.70 6.42 -49.73
C PRO A 513 -7.32 7.33 -48.64
N ASP A 514 -7.93 8.45 -49.05
CA ASP A 514 -8.04 9.71 -48.29
C ASP A 514 -9.44 10.40 -48.46
N ARG A 515 -9.71 11.46 -47.67
CA ARG A 515 -10.84 12.44 -47.71
C ARG A 515 -12.18 11.99 -47.07
N THR A 516 -13.09 12.87 -46.60
CA THR A 516 -13.28 14.35 -46.70
C THR A 516 -13.65 15.03 -45.36
N ASN A 517 -13.63 16.37 -45.32
CA ASN A 517 -13.92 17.24 -44.15
C ASN A 517 -15.37 17.81 -44.10
N GLU A 518 -15.59 18.75 -43.16
CA GLU A 518 -16.72 19.70 -42.96
C GLU A 518 -17.92 19.17 -42.10
N ALA A 519 -18.59 19.97 -41.26
CA ALA A 519 -18.51 21.43 -40.98
C ALA A 519 -18.66 21.75 -39.46
N ALA A 520 -18.55 23.03 -39.07
CA ALA A 520 -18.65 23.51 -37.68
C ALA A 520 -19.94 24.31 -37.39
N SER A 521 -20.29 24.47 -36.10
CA SER A 521 -21.38 25.33 -35.61
C SER A 521 -21.11 25.83 -34.18
N GLU A 522 -21.49 27.07 -33.88
CA GLU A 522 -21.24 27.77 -32.60
C GLU A 522 -22.15 27.30 -31.44
N PRO A 523 -21.75 27.50 -30.17
CA PRO A 523 -22.59 27.17 -29.01
C PRO A 523 -23.65 28.25 -28.72
N VAL A 524 -24.87 27.81 -28.41
CA VAL A 524 -25.94 28.69 -27.91
C VAL A 524 -25.70 29.01 -26.42
N HIS A 525 -25.85 30.28 -26.04
CA HIS A 525 -25.98 30.69 -24.63
C HIS A 525 -27.46 30.71 -24.23
N GLU A 526 -27.81 29.98 -23.17
CA GLU A 526 -29.08 30.19 -22.45
C GLU A 526 -28.78 30.91 -21.12
N LEU A 527 -29.53 31.98 -20.82
CA LEU A 527 -29.46 32.66 -19.53
C LEU A 527 -30.37 31.96 -18.53
N ALA A 528 -29.84 31.61 -17.35
CA ALA A 528 -30.65 31.17 -16.22
C ALA A 528 -31.22 32.37 -15.43
N ASP A 529 -32.50 32.31 -15.10
CA ASP A 529 -33.23 33.30 -14.29
C ASP A 529 -32.97 33.06 -12.79
N PRO A 530 -32.51 34.04 -11.99
CA PRO A 530 -32.10 33.84 -10.60
C PRO A 530 -33.26 33.67 -9.59
N SER A 531 -34.47 33.31 -10.02
CA SER A 531 -35.68 33.27 -9.18
C SER A 531 -36.31 31.89 -8.94
N THR A 532 -35.65 30.78 -9.31
CA THR A 532 -36.14 29.40 -9.10
C THR A 532 -35.20 28.55 -8.24
N SER A 533 -35.72 28.06 -7.10
CA SER A 533 -35.04 27.02 -6.30
C SER A 533 -34.97 25.69 -7.07
N PRO A 534 -33.85 24.95 -7.01
CA PRO A 534 -33.76 23.62 -7.61
C PRO A 534 -34.72 22.62 -6.92
N PRO A 535 -35.15 21.56 -7.63
CA PRO A 535 -36.01 20.52 -7.04
C PRO A 535 -35.25 19.73 -5.97
N VAL A 536 -35.94 19.40 -4.88
CA VAL A 536 -35.42 18.51 -3.83
C VAL A 536 -35.43 17.08 -4.35
N GLU A 537 -34.27 16.42 -4.35
CA GLU A 537 -34.16 15.02 -4.76
C GLU A 537 -34.84 14.06 -3.77
N LEU A 538 -35.33 12.94 -4.28
CA LEU A 538 -35.95 11.89 -3.47
C LEU A 538 -34.87 10.95 -2.88
N PRO A 539 -35.05 10.42 -1.65
CA PRO A 539 -34.07 9.53 -1.05
C PRO A 539 -33.79 8.28 -1.89
N THR A 540 -32.52 8.01 -2.15
CA THR A 540 -32.02 6.76 -2.73
C THR A 540 -31.12 6.03 -1.72
N SER A 541 -30.72 4.79 -2.04
CA SER A 541 -29.83 3.97 -1.20
C SER A 541 -28.47 4.59 -0.91
N TYR A 542 -28.09 5.67 -1.59
CA TYR A 542 -26.78 6.33 -1.45
C TYR A 542 -26.80 7.57 -0.54
N ASN A 543 -27.99 8.08 -0.16
CA ASN A 543 -28.14 9.33 0.63
C ASN A 543 -28.77 9.12 2.02
N ASN A 544 -28.68 7.92 2.60
CA ASN A 544 -29.19 7.62 3.96
C ASN A 544 -28.09 7.80 5.03
N LEU A 545 -27.73 9.05 5.34
CA LEU A 545 -26.93 9.41 6.52
C LEU A 545 -27.58 10.59 7.28
N PRO A 546 -28.15 10.39 8.47
CA PRO A 546 -28.78 11.46 9.25
C PRO A 546 -27.75 12.27 10.04
N LEU A 547 -27.10 13.24 9.38
CA LEU A 547 -26.26 14.23 10.05
C LEU A 547 -27.09 15.39 10.61
N PRO A 548 -26.72 15.96 11.79
CA PRO A 548 -27.51 16.98 12.46
C PRO A 548 -27.37 18.36 11.79
N SER A 549 -28.50 19.05 11.59
CA SER A 549 -28.50 20.43 11.09
C SER A 549 -27.76 21.38 12.04
N PRO A 550 -26.92 22.31 11.52
CA PRO A 550 -26.23 23.28 12.36
C PRO A 550 -27.22 24.29 12.96
N THR A 551 -27.22 24.42 14.28
CA THR A 551 -28.03 25.42 15.00
C THR A 551 -27.48 26.82 14.73
N VAL A 552 -28.25 27.65 14.03
CA VAL A 552 -27.89 29.06 13.79
C VAL A 552 -28.00 29.86 15.10
N SER A 553 -26.85 30.18 15.69
CA SER A 553 -26.75 31.19 16.75
C SER A 553 -26.65 32.58 16.13
N SER A 554 -27.70 33.39 16.24
CA SER A 554 -27.76 34.74 15.70
C SER A 554 -26.75 35.68 16.37
N ALA A 555 -25.82 36.23 15.59
CA ALA A 555 -24.97 37.36 15.96
C ALA A 555 -25.10 38.47 14.90
N THR A 556 -25.05 39.73 15.33
CA THR A 556 -25.63 40.85 14.58
C THR A 556 -24.74 41.39 13.46
N THR A 557 -25.39 41.79 12.36
CA THR A 557 -24.83 42.44 11.17
C THR A 557 -23.95 43.66 11.45
N SER A 558 -22.84 43.78 10.72
CA SER A 558 -22.36 45.06 10.20
C SER A 558 -21.68 44.85 8.84
N HIS A 559 -21.86 45.79 7.91
CA HIS A 559 -21.30 45.75 6.55
C HIS A 559 -20.09 46.67 6.45
N THR A 560 -19.09 46.29 5.62
CA THR A 560 -18.44 47.19 4.65
C THR A 560 -17.55 46.41 3.67
N ASP A 561 -17.95 46.41 2.40
CA ASP A 561 -17.19 46.66 1.16
C ASP A 561 -15.84 45.98 0.85
N PHE A 562 -15.76 45.42 -0.36
CA PHE A 562 -14.53 45.02 -1.05
C PHE A 562 -13.74 46.23 -1.58
N ALA A 563 -12.41 46.22 -1.41
CA ALA A 563 -11.51 47.04 -2.23
C ALA A 563 -10.09 46.42 -2.36
N SER A 564 -9.50 46.58 -3.53
CA SER A 564 -8.10 46.30 -3.93
C SER A 564 -7.88 46.98 -5.30
N PRO A 565 -6.64 47.34 -5.74
CA PRO A 565 -5.37 46.66 -5.46
C PRO A 565 -4.15 47.62 -5.27
N ILE A 566 -2.94 47.10 -5.52
CA ILE A 566 -1.66 47.76 -5.91
C ILE A 566 -0.52 47.77 -4.85
N THR A 567 0.61 47.16 -5.23
CA THR A 567 1.95 47.22 -4.61
C THR A 567 2.80 48.34 -5.25
N PRO A 568 3.78 48.95 -4.55
CA PRO A 568 5.19 48.54 -4.79
C PRO A 568 6.18 48.80 -3.63
N GLY A 569 7.43 48.31 -3.75
CA GLY A 569 8.61 48.96 -3.16
C GLY A 569 9.57 48.09 -2.32
N THR A 570 10.83 48.01 -2.73
CA THR A 570 11.95 47.36 -2.01
C THR A 570 12.70 48.35 -1.09
N PRO A 571 13.30 47.91 0.04
CA PRO A 571 14.27 48.70 0.80
C PRO A 571 15.71 48.13 0.76
N ASP A 572 16.70 49.01 0.60
CA ASP A 572 18.12 48.75 0.91
C ASP A 572 18.48 49.25 2.33
N PRO A 573 19.52 48.72 3.01
CA PRO A 573 19.86 49.06 4.39
C PRO A 573 21.10 49.96 4.55
N GLU A 574 21.09 50.91 5.50
CA GLU A 574 22.34 51.47 6.04
C GLU A 574 22.21 52.09 7.46
N SER A 575 23.37 52.37 8.07
CA SER A 575 23.63 53.06 9.34
C SER A 575 23.42 52.28 10.67
N SER A 576 24.54 52.03 11.37
CA SER A 576 24.61 51.78 12.82
C SER A 576 24.91 53.10 13.57
N PRO A 577 24.99 53.09 14.92
CA PRO A 577 26.25 53.58 15.50
C PRO A 577 26.72 52.95 16.83
N THR A 578 28.05 52.85 16.93
CA THR A 578 28.91 52.94 18.14
C THR A 578 28.84 51.92 19.30
N ARG A 579 30.05 51.49 19.71
CA ARG A 579 30.44 50.84 20.97
C ARG A 579 31.68 51.57 21.53
N PRO A 580 31.88 51.62 22.85
CA PRO A 580 33.22 51.42 23.42
C PRO A 580 33.23 50.41 24.60
N GLY A 581 34.33 49.72 24.94
CA GLY A 581 35.66 49.65 24.30
C GLY A 581 36.57 48.61 24.99
N HIS A 582 37.84 48.56 24.54
CA HIS A 582 39.13 48.21 25.22
C HIS A 582 39.15 47.34 26.51
N HIS A 583 40.07 46.40 26.77
CA HIS A 583 41.35 45.89 26.16
C HIS A 583 41.42 44.35 26.44
N ARG A 584 42.44 43.52 26.12
CA ARG A 584 43.88 43.67 25.81
C ARG A 584 44.37 42.45 25.00
N GLN A 585 45.45 42.58 24.22
CA GLN A 585 46.17 41.44 23.60
C GLN A 585 47.27 40.90 24.54
N VAL A 586 47.69 39.64 24.38
CA VAL A 586 49.00 39.21 23.81
C VAL A 586 48.83 37.81 23.17
N SER A 587 49.57 37.50 22.11
CA SER A 587 49.55 36.20 21.39
C SER A 587 50.78 35.33 21.72
N SER A 588 50.76 34.02 21.40
CA SER A 588 51.69 33.36 20.43
C SER A 588 51.81 31.83 20.57
N VAL A 589 52.03 31.16 19.42
CA VAL A 589 52.70 29.85 19.14
C VAL A 589 52.40 28.58 19.97
N SER A 590 52.41 27.35 19.44
CA SER A 590 52.38 26.84 18.05
C SER A 590 52.09 25.32 18.00
N SER A 591 51.50 24.87 16.89
CA SER A 591 51.64 23.55 16.24
C SER A 591 51.70 22.24 17.06
N SER A 592 50.70 21.38 16.85
CA SER A 592 50.93 19.96 16.47
C SER A 592 49.79 19.47 15.56
N GLN A 593 50.08 18.55 14.64
CA GLN A 593 49.10 18.00 13.69
C GLN A 593 48.54 16.66 14.21
N SER A 594 47.26 16.42 13.95
CA SER A 594 46.62 15.10 14.08
C SER A 594 46.20 14.60 12.70
N PHE A 595 46.38 13.31 12.43
CA PHE A 595 46.25 12.74 11.09
C PHE A 595 44.80 12.37 10.74
N THR A 596 44.37 12.71 9.52
CA THR A 596 43.08 12.30 8.95
C THR A 596 43.27 11.04 8.11
N ILE A 597 42.45 10.00 8.33
CA ILE A 597 42.46 8.79 7.49
C ILE A 597 41.57 9.01 6.26
N ALA A 598 42.19 9.33 5.13
CA ALA A 598 41.58 9.27 3.80
C ALA A 598 42.68 9.12 2.74
N ASN A 599 42.85 7.90 2.17
CA ASN A 599 43.41 7.63 0.83
C ASN A 599 43.76 6.13 0.61
N VAL A 600 42.75 5.32 0.32
CA VAL A 600 42.84 4.06 -0.48
C VAL A 600 41.42 3.78 -0.98
N LEU A 601 41.13 3.40 -2.24
CA LEU A 601 41.98 3.00 -3.38
C LEU A 601 41.54 3.72 -4.68
N HIS A 602 42.48 4.11 -5.54
CA HIS A 602 42.27 4.11 -7.01
C HIS A 602 43.59 4.30 -7.78
N ARG A 603 44.13 3.22 -8.35
CA ARG A 603 44.69 3.20 -9.71
C ARG A 603 44.76 1.77 -10.26
N ASP A 604 45.13 1.65 -11.52
CA ASP A 604 44.63 0.63 -12.43
C ASP A 604 45.75 -0.06 -13.23
N ASN A 605 45.43 -1.28 -13.70
CA ASN A 605 45.92 -1.97 -14.91
C ASN A 605 47.25 -2.78 -14.98
N SER A 606 47.16 -3.81 -15.85
CA SER A 606 48.20 -4.53 -16.64
C SER A 606 49.18 -5.58 -16.03
N GLU A 607 48.85 -6.86 -16.32
CA GLU A 607 49.67 -7.92 -16.97
C GLU A 607 51.03 -8.48 -16.45
N ARG A 608 51.14 -9.83 -16.60
CA ARG A 608 52.34 -10.71 -16.78
C ARG A 608 53.26 -11.13 -15.61
N HIS A 609 52.90 -12.30 -15.06
CA HIS A 609 53.73 -13.53 -14.96
C HIS A 609 54.95 -13.60 -13.98
N PRO A 610 55.39 -14.81 -13.58
CA PRO A 610 55.94 -15.02 -12.22
C PRO A 610 57.39 -15.54 -12.14
N HIS A 611 58.03 -15.36 -10.97
CA HIS A 611 59.14 -16.20 -10.53
C HIS A 611 59.13 -16.48 -9.00
N ARG A 612 59.55 -17.71 -8.66
CA ARG A 612 59.89 -18.29 -7.33
C ARG A 612 61.40 -17.99 -7.04
N PRO A 613 62.03 -18.40 -5.91
CA PRO A 613 61.50 -19.01 -4.67
C PRO A 613 62.12 -18.53 -3.32
N SER A 614 61.55 -19.03 -2.20
CA SER A 614 62.22 -19.49 -0.96
C SER A 614 63.17 -18.60 -0.12
N TYR A 615 62.90 -18.60 1.20
CA TYR A 615 63.93 -18.90 2.21
C TYR A 615 63.34 -19.80 3.32
N VAL A 616 64.18 -20.52 4.08
CA VAL A 616 63.78 -21.55 5.08
C VAL A 616 64.74 -21.55 6.27
N SER A 617 64.19 -21.60 7.49
CA SER A 617 64.76 -22.12 8.76
C SER A 617 63.67 -21.99 9.85
N ASP A 618 63.22 -23.02 10.57
CA ASP A 618 63.92 -23.93 11.51
C ASP A 618 64.30 -23.25 12.85
N VAL A 619 64.22 -23.87 14.04
CA VAL A 619 63.53 -25.08 14.58
C VAL A 619 63.64 -25.01 16.13
N SER A 620 62.66 -25.50 16.91
CA SER A 620 62.90 -26.16 18.23
C SER A 620 61.61 -26.65 18.91
N GLU A 621 61.57 -27.94 19.28
CA GLU A 621 60.56 -28.55 20.18
C GLU A 621 61.08 -28.61 21.63
N VAL A 622 60.18 -28.71 22.62
CA VAL A 622 60.32 -29.56 23.83
C VAL A 622 58.92 -30.05 24.26
N SER A 623 58.83 -31.26 24.80
CA SER A 623 57.58 -31.97 25.19
C SER A 623 57.59 -32.42 26.67
N VAL A 624 56.67 -33.31 27.05
CA VAL A 624 56.48 -33.99 28.39
C VAL A 624 55.63 -33.20 29.40
N GLY A 625 54.71 -33.80 30.18
CA GLY A 625 54.10 -35.13 30.09
C GLY A 625 53.75 -35.83 31.43
N SER A 626 52.54 -36.45 31.46
CA SER A 626 52.07 -37.52 32.37
C SER A 626 51.35 -37.20 33.70
N ASP A 627 50.58 -38.23 34.12
CA ASP A 627 50.03 -38.63 35.43
C ASP A 627 48.77 -37.97 36.04
N GLY A 628 47.78 -38.84 36.33
CA GLY A 628 46.76 -38.71 37.39
C GLY A 628 46.98 -39.81 38.46
N PRO A 629 46.09 -40.01 39.46
CA PRO A 629 44.85 -40.79 39.18
C PRO A 629 43.62 -40.61 40.13
N ARG A 630 42.49 -41.19 39.70
CA ARG A 630 41.34 -41.79 40.45
C ARG A 630 41.08 -41.46 41.95
N HIS A 631 39.79 -41.22 42.28
CA HIS A 631 38.97 -42.22 43.02
C HIS A 631 37.44 -41.92 43.16
N LYS A 632 36.60 -42.94 42.88
CA LYS A 632 35.33 -43.37 43.57
C LYS A 632 34.12 -42.41 43.73
N ASP A 633 32.86 -42.89 43.91
CA ASP A 633 32.07 -44.06 43.43
C ASP A 633 30.66 -43.99 44.09
N THR A 634 29.56 -44.01 43.32
CA THR A 634 28.19 -44.55 43.62
C THR A 634 27.20 -44.07 42.52
N ALA A 635 26.30 -44.80 41.84
CA ALA A 635 25.81 -46.20 41.79
C ALA A 635 24.32 -46.42 42.20
N ALA A 636 23.42 -46.41 41.19
CA ALA A 636 22.12 -47.11 41.04
C ALA A 636 21.60 -46.78 39.61
N ASP A 637 21.24 -47.70 38.70
CA ASP A 637 20.12 -48.69 38.65
C ASP A 637 18.73 -48.04 38.81
N THR A 638 17.68 -48.29 38.01
CA THR A 638 17.37 -49.11 36.79
C THR A 638 16.03 -48.56 36.21
N SER A 639 15.47 -48.81 35.01
CA SER A 639 15.74 -49.52 33.71
C SER A 639 14.64 -49.03 32.72
N GLY A 640 14.51 -49.35 31.41
CA GLY A 640 15.20 -50.22 30.44
C GLY A 640 14.16 -50.92 29.51
N LEU A 641 14.47 -51.14 28.21
CA LEU A 641 13.58 -51.62 27.11
C LEU A 641 12.51 -50.58 26.66
N GLU A 642 11.95 -50.58 25.44
CA GLU A 642 12.16 -51.46 24.27
C GLU A 642 12.15 -50.67 22.92
N ARG A 643 12.35 -51.39 21.81
CA ARG A 643 12.49 -50.93 20.42
C ARG A 643 11.24 -51.27 19.61
N ILE A 644 10.84 -50.39 18.68
CA ILE A 644 10.14 -50.75 17.43
C ILE A 644 10.40 -49.65 16.40
N ASP A 645 10.80 -50.06 15.20
CA ASP A 645 10.75 -49.26 13.97
C ASP A 645 9.54 -49.75 13.17
N HIS A 646 8.70 -48.84 12.63
CA HIS A 646 7.97 -49.09 11.38
C HIS A 646 7.35 -47.83 10.75
#